data_AF-A0A285I7W0-F1
#
_entry.id   AF-A0A285I7W0-F1
#
_cell.length_a   1.000
_cell.length_b   1.000
_cell.length_c   1.000
_cell.angle_alpha   90.00
_cell.angle_beta   90.00
_cell.angle_gamma   90.00
#
_symmetry.space_group_name_H-M   'P 1'
#
loop_
_entity.id
_entity.type
_entity.pdbx_description
1 polymer ?
#
loop_
_entity_poly.entity_id
_entity_poly.type
_entity_poly.pdbx_seq_one_letter_code
_entity_poly.pdbx_strand_id
1 'polypeptide(L)'
;MYKKSLIGRALILVLVLTLFAIGVNAMSSRPVEENSKTITILQTSDIHGNIYPWAYKTDQKDDNIGLAKVYTIVKDVREDNGNTLLVDSGDMIQGTTLTNIFKDRDDVKHPMMNVMNLMGYDAWVLGNHEFNFGLNTLENIIADADFPVLSANIHYKNEDKLFVKPYTIKDIDGIKVAILGLTTPNIPRWDGDKVATLEFEDMSATAKRYIPEMNQKGADIIIALAHAGLEGEGHKTGGDKVRKVAAENPEITAIFAGHNHELVNQTINGVLIIAPEDKGHQVSRVDLTIAKKDGNWTVVNKKGTHLETKNVEAASEVLELAKDYHQETVNYVRTPIGEAVGDFTPQDEIKGIPAAQIQDTPLVDLINRIQLEATGADISAAALFDSNATIKAGPVSIKDTALIYKYPNTLYTVEISGKELKDYMEWTAAYFNTYRQGDLTISFDPEIRGYNYDMFAGINYKINISKPAGERITDLTFKGKPVKDNQTFTLALNNYRYGGLKASGILHNDPSFKSEKTIQQYIIDYIRENKTINPAVDNNWKIIGADLAHPQRDQVIELINAGIIEIPAKNRSWNAKSININDPEVQATLNKYKKIDILSTNDFHGNLRGGYEAGAAKFAAVINYYKKQNPKGTILVSGGDSYQGTPVSTLNHGAPVIELFNYLGYTASAIGNHEFDWGQDVLAEITQQADYKFVAANLYNKNTNQVVDYAKPYIITEVNGVKVGIIGISTPDTLTSTMPTHIANLEFRDPATIINKIAPQVKSAGANLIIVLSHMPGNTDWSTGEVSGELIEVAKKVKDINGMIGGHSHDTVTATINGIPVVEAYKHGRRIGHLSYFVNTDTNEVVAIKPTTHAVRKTKLNISLDKKAQAIVDKYQKAIEPIMSEILTTSKVALKRKYNDISNIGALVTDAVKEYTQADIVFQNAGGLRVDIPAGKVKVEQIYSLLPFGNTAVTAKMTGQQIIEILEQSFNLDKGMMQLSGLKVIYDSNKREYNRVVSVQLADGTPLQLDKKYKVATNNFLAVGGDKFSTFKEVEFTNSYKEIKEIVIEYLRAQDTINPRVDNRVLKENETVVEPAA
;
A
#
# COMPACT_ATOMS: atom_id res chain seq x y z
N MET A 1 1.21 -24.58 32.29
CA MET A 1 1.12 -24.64 33.78
C MET A 1 1.27 -23.20 34.25
N TYR A 2 0.31 -22.49 34.85
CA TYR A 2 -1.02 -22.74 35.43
C TYR A 2 -1.95 -21.63 34.86
N LYS A 3 -2.98 -21.89 34.02
CA LYS A 3 -4.43 -22.07 34.35
C LYS A 3 -4.82 -21.60 35.77
N LYS A 4 -5.85 -20.76 35.99
CA LYS A 4 -7.30 -20.85 35.63
C LYS A 4 -7.90 -19.42 35.67
N SER A 5 -8.66 -18.88 34.71
CA SER A 5 -10.00 -19.17 34.19
C SER A 5 -11.20 -18.90 35.11
N LEU A 6 -12.10 -18.04 34.61
CA LEU A 6 -13.56 -18.02 34.74
C LEU A 6 -14.21 -17.55 36.06
N ILE A 7 -15.04 -16.51 35.92
CA ILE A 7 -16.48 -16.34 36.28
C ILE A 7 -16.70 -14.82 36.26
N GLY A 8 -17.44 -14.23 35.34
CA GLY A 8 -18.91 -14.25 35.26
C GLY A 8 -19.40 -12.80 35.41
N ARG A 9 -20.09 -12.27 34.39
CA ARG A 9 -20.75 -10.95 34.41
C ARG A 9 -21.81 -10.92 35.52
N ALA A 10 -21.86 -9.86 36.33
CA ALA A 10 -23.02 -8.99 36.55
C ALA A 10 -22.96 -8.21 37.89
N LEU A 11 -23.50 -6.98 37.84
CA LEU A 11 -23.86 -6.04 38.92
C LEU A 11 -22.72 -5.23 39.57
N ILE A 12 -22.56 -3.95 39.23
CA ILE A 12 -23.33 -2.74 39.65
C ILE A 12 -22.67 -2.07 40.86
N LEU A 13 -22.24 -0.82 40.61
CA LEU A 13 -22.12 0.34 41.50
C LEU A 13 -21.50 0.20 42.92
N VAL A 14 -20.84 1.31 43.29
CA VAL A 14 -20.37 1.73 44.61
C VAL A 14 -18.90 1.38 44.92
N LEU A 15 -18.17 2.45 45.30
CA LEU A 15 -16.78 2.54 45.79
C LEU A 15 -15.65 2.71 44.74
N VAL A 16 -15.64 3.89 44.10
CA VAL A 16 -14.42 4.61 43.66
C VAL A 16 -14.04 5.70 44.68
N LEU A 17 -14.30 5.44 45.97
CA LEU A 17 -13.93 6.32 47.08
C LEU A 17 -13.06 5.52 48.03
N THR A 18 -11.74 5.65 47.87
CA THR A 18 -10.67 5.64 48.89
C THR A 18 -9.38 5.08 48.30
N LEU A 19 -8.61 5.94 47.63
CA LEU A 19 -7.14 5.89 47.55
C LEU A 19 -6.63 7.27 47.11
N PHE A 20 -7.11 8.30 47.80
CA PHE A 20 -6.52 9.64 47.79
C PHE A 20 -6.38 10.08 49.24
N ALA A 21 -5.27 9.70 49.87
CA ALA A 21 -4.85 10.26 51.15
C ALA A 21 -3.36 10.03 51.38
N ILE A 22 -2.63 11.16 51.33
CA ILE A 22 -1.45 11.48 52.14
C ILE A 22 -0.10 10.98 51.61
N GLY A 23 0.37 11.70 50.59
CA GLY A 23 1.78 11.98 50.35
C GLY A 23 1.98 13.51 50.37
N VAL A 24 1.77 14.14 51.52
CA VAL A 24 2.04 15.57 51.73
C VAL A 24 3.55 15.76 51.75
N ASN A 25 4.13 16.08 50.60
CA ASN A 25 5.41 16.79 50.58
C ASN A 25 5.14 18.22 51.04
N ALA A 26 5.71 18.58 52.19
CA ALA A 26 5.75 19.93 52.70
C ALA A 26 6.55 20.82 51.74
N MET A 27 5.88 21.39 50.75
CA MET A 27 6.28 22.69 50.20
C MET A 27 5.70 23.76 51.12
N SER A 28 6.59 24.58 51.65
CA SER A 28 6.31 25.76 52.47
C SER A 28 5.38 26.73 51.73
N SER A 29 4.06 26.59 51.93
CA SER A 29 3.10 27.63 51.59
C SER A 29 3.30 28.80 52.55
N ARG A 30 3.88 29.91 52.06
CA ARG A 30 3.77 31.20 52.73
C ARG A 30 2.28 31.56 52.89
N PRO A 31 1.88 32.26 53.96
CA PRO A 31 0.49 32.68 54.12
C PRO A 31 0.12 33.59 52.95
N VAL A 32 -1.02 33.32 52.31
CA VAL A 32 -1.66 34.25 51.37
C VAL A 32 -1.98 35.52 52.17
N GLU A 33 -1.41 36.65 51.77
CA GLU A 33 -1.74 37.96 52.36
C GLU A 33 -3.25 38.21 52.19
N GLU A 34 -3.95 38.52 53.28
CA GLU A 34 -5.33 39.01 53.25
C GLU A 34 -5.38 40.24 52.33
N ASN A 35 -6.14 40.16 51.23
CA ASN A 35 -6.29 41.13 50.12
C ASN A 35 -5.38 40.97 48.88
N SER A 36 -4.98 39.75 48.51
CA SER A 36 -4.39 39.47 47.20
C SER A 36 -5.41 38.99 46.15
N LYS A 37 -5.23 39.37 44.89
CA LYS A 37 -5.99 38.94 43.70
C LYS A 37 -5.06 38.26 42.70
N THR A 38 -5.62 37.38 41.87
CA THR A 38 -4.87 36.72 40.78
C THR A 38 -5.43 37.17 39.43
N ILE A 39 -4.57 37.72 38.58
CA ILE A 39 -4.86 37.95 37.16
C ILE A 39 -4.11 36.90 36.36
N THR A 40 -4.82 36.21 35.48
CA THR A 40 -4.22 35.24 34.56
C THR A 40 -4.19 35.84 33.15
N ILE A 41 -3.07 35.69 32.45
CA ILE A 41 -2.96 36.06 31.04
C ILE A 41 -2.59 34.82 30.24
N LEU A 42 -3.38 34.50 29.23
CA LEU A 42 -3.15 33.45 28.27
C LEU A 42 -2.69 34.05 26.95
N GLN A 43 -1.69 33.43 26.33
CA GLN A 43 -1.08 33.91 25.11
C GLN A 43 -1.00 32.81 24.04
N THR A 44 -1.39 33.19 22.82
CA THR A 44 -1.05 32.50 21.57
C THR A 44 -0.04 33.31 20.75
N SER A 45 0.65 32.64 19.82
CA SER A 45 1.52 33.27 18.83
C SER A 45 1.71 32.33 17.66
N ASP A 46 2.04 32.86 16.48
CA ASP A 46 2.49 32.10 15.31
C ASP A 46 1.47 30.99 14.95
N ILE A 47 0.17 31.31 15.09
CA ILE A 47 -0.91 30.36 14.85
C ILE A 47 -1.00 29.99 13.38
N HIS A 48 -0.57 30.87 12.48
CA HIS A 48 -0.47 30.61 11.05
C HIS A 48 -1.74 30.06 10.39
N GLY A 49 -2.92 30.58 10.75
CA GLY A 49 -4.17 30.13 10.15
C GLY A 49 -4.70 28.79 10.64
N ASN A 50 -4.11 28.19 11.68
CA ASN A 50 -4.55 26.89 12.20
C ASN A 50 -5.73 27.06 13.16
N ILE A 51 -6.94 26.85 12.66
CA ILE A 51 -8.18 26.86 13.46
C ILE A 51 -8.56 25.44 13.87
N TYR A 52 -8.75 24.57 12.87
CA TYR A 52 -9.08 23.17 13.04
C TYR A 52 -7.82 22.35 13.39
N PRO A 53 -7.97 21.20 14.08
CA PRO A 53 -6.93 20.19 14.20
C PRO A 53 -6.71 19.46 12.85
N TRP A 54 -6.29 20.21 11.83
CA TRP A 54 -6.24 19.75 10.44
C TRP A 54 -5.08 20.37 9.66
N ALA A 55 -4.30 19.52 9.01
CA ALA A 55 -3.23 19.91 8.09
C ALA A 55 -3.77 20.03 6.65
N TYR A 56 -4.18 21.23 6.25
CA TYR A 56 -4.78 21.45 4.91
C TYR A 56 -3.89 21.05 3.73
N LYS A 57 -2.56 21.15 3.87
CA LYS A 57 -1.62 20.77 2.79
C LYS A 57 -1.63 19.28 2.48
N THR A 58 -1.84 18.44 3.50
CA THR A 58 -1.86 16.98 3.36
C THR A 58 -3.26 16.39 3.41
N ASP A 59 -4.27 17.22 3.71
CA ASP A 59 -5.68 16.81 3.87
C ASP A 59 -5.81 15.70 4.93
N GLN A 60 -5.15 15.90 6.07
CA GLN A 60 -5.11 14.96 7.18
C GLN A 60 -5.42 15.67 8.50
N LYS A 61 -6.01 14.91 9.42
CA LYS A 61 -6.19 15.35 10.81
C LYS A 61 -4.83 15.51 11.48
N ASP A 62 -4.65 16.60 12.21
CA ASP A 62 -3.49 16.84 13.07
C ASP A 62 -3.99 17.19 14.47
N ASP A 63 -3.94 16.20 15.36
CA ASP A 63 -4.45 16.31 16.71
C ASP A 63 -3.61 17.21 17.63
N ASN A 64 -2.51 17.82 17.18
CA ASN A 64 -1.66 18.64 18.06
C ASN A 64 -1.83 20.15 17.88
N ILE A 65 -2.67 20.60 16.95
CA ILE A 65 -2.73 22.00 16.54
C ILE A 65 -4.16 22.56 16.56
N GLY A 66 -4.25 23.88 16.46
CA GLY A 66 -5.50 24.59 16.14
C GLY A 66 -6.11 25.39 17.28
N LEU A 67 -6.66 26.57 16.94
CA LEU A 67 -7.37 27.43 17.89
C LEU A 67 -8.58 26.75 18.55
N ALA A 68 -9.21 25.77 17.91
CA ALA A 68 -10.30 25.03 18.52
C ALA A 68 -9.86 24.31 19.80
N LYS A 69 -8.64 23.77 19.84
CA LYS A 69 -8.08 23.11 21.02
C LYS A 69 -7.64 24.13 22.07
N VAL A 70 -7.00 25.21 21.61
CA VAL A 70 -6.62 26.35 22.46
C VAL A 70 -7.85 26.90 23.20
N TYR A 71 -8.98 27.05 22.52
CA TYR A 71 -10.17 27.63 23.13
C TYR A 71 -10.75 26.78 24.26
N THR A 72 -10.62 25.44 24.20
CA THR A 72 -10.99 24.58 25.32
C THR A 72 -10.16 24.92 26.56
N ILE A 73 -8.84 25.06 26.41
CA ILE A 73 -7.96 25.50 27.52
C ILE A 73 -8.37 26.89 28.03
N VAL A 74 -8.65 27.83 27.13
CA VAL A 74 -9.09 29.18 27.49
C VAL A 74 -10.38 29.15 28.31
N LYS A 75 -11.36 28.32 27.92
CA LYS A 75 -12.63 28.17 28.64
C LYS A 75 -12.38 27.61 30.05
N ASP A 76 -11.62 26.52 30.15
CA ASP A 76 -11.32 25.89 31.44
C ASP A 76 -10.62 26.88 32.40
N VAL A 77 -9.65 27.64 31.91
CA VAL A 77 -8.95 28.64 32.72
C VAL A 77 -9.87 29.82 33.11
N ARG A 78 -10.75 30.26 32.23
CA ARG A 78 -11.72 31.32 32.54
C ARG A 78 -12.80 30.88 33.53
N GLU A 79 -13.18 29.61 33.50
CA GLU A 79 -14.08 29.01 34.49
C GLU A 79 -13.41 28.97 35.87
N ASP A 80 -12.13 28.58 35.94
CA ASP A 80 -11.34 28.58 37.17
C ASP A 80 -11.03 29.99 37.70
N ASN A 81 -10.75 30.95 36.81
CA ASN A 81 -10.43 32.33 37.14
C ASN A 81 -11.06 33.31 36.13
N GLY A 82 -12.15 33.98 36.53
CA GLY A 82 -12.80 35.01 35.71
C GLY A 82 -11.94 36.23 35.41
N ASN A 83 -10.85 36.47 36.16
CA ASN A 83 -9.89 37.55 35.94
C ASN A 83 -8.81 37.14 34.91
N THR A 84 -9.24 36.62 33.76
CA THR A 84 -8.36 36.08 32.72
C THR A 84 -8.40 36.88 31.44
N LEU A 85 -7.23 37.33 30.98
CA LEU A 85 -7.02 37.96 29.67
C LEU A 85 -6.54 36.94 28.63
N LEU A 86 -6.95 37.10 27.38
CA LEU A 86 -6.44 36.32 26.24
C LEU A 86 -5.78 37.26 25.23
N VAL A 87 -4.51 37.03 24.89
CA VAL A 87 -3.72 37.90 24.01
C VAL A 87 -3.00 37.11 22.92
N ASP A 88 -2.67 37.75 21.81
CA ASP A 88 -1.89 37.14 20.72
C ASP A 88 -0.64 37.97 20.36
N SER A 89 0.48 37.27 20.13
CA SER A 89 1.79 37.86 19.84
C SER A 89 2.18 37.88 18.35
N GLY A 90 1.24 37.76 17.40
CA GLY A 90 1.47 37.98 15.97
C GLY A 90 1.57 36.70 15.13
N ASP A 91 1.66 36.87 13.81
CA ASP A 91 1.73 35.81 12.79
C ASP A 91 0.49 34.88 12.79
N MET A 92 -0.67 35.51 12.71
CA MET A 92 -1.99 34.89 12.74
C MET A 92 -2.52 34.53 11.36
N ILE A 93 -2.28 35.38 10.34
CA ILE A 93 -3.09 35.39 9.10
C ILE A 93 -2.42 34.77 7.87
N GLN A 94 -1.28 34.10 8.02
CA GLN A 94 -0.52 33.49 6.93
C GLN A 94 -0.25 32.01 7.22
N GLY A 95 -0.01 31.17 6.21
CA GLY A 95 0.68 29.87 6.40
C GLY A 95 -0.13 28.63 6.05
N THR A 96 -1.46 28.73 6.04
CA THR A 96 -2.37 27.66 5.60
C THR A 96 -3.08 28.00 4.29
N THR A 97 -3.59 26.98 3.61
CA THR A 97 -4.45 27.18 2.44
C THR A 97 -5.71 27.96 2.81
N LEU A 98 -6.22 27.79 4.04
CA LEU A 98 -7.38 28.51 4.55
C LEU A 98 -7.15 30.02 4.49
N THR A 99 -6.08 30.54 5.09
CA THR A 99 -5.86 32.00 5.07
C THR A 99 -5.59 32.52 3.67
N ASN A 100 -4.93 31.74 2.81
CA ASN A 100 -4.70 32.12 1.42
C ASN A 100 -5.99 32.28 0.59
N ILE A 101 -7.02 31.46 0.84
CA ILE A 101 -8.31 31.55 0.13
C ILE A 101 -9.12 32.77 0.61
N PHE A 102 -9.07 33.07 1.90
CA PHE A 102 -9.95 34.06 2.52
C PHE A 102 -9.34 35.45 2.71
N LYS A 103 -8.04 35.66 2.45
CA LYS A 103 -7.35 36.93 2.71
C LYS A 103 -7.97 38.15 2.02
N ASP A 104 -8.46 38.00 0.78
CA ASP A 104 -8.99 39.12 -0.02
C ASP A 104 -10.52 39.05 -0.22
N ARG A 105 -11.23 38.24 0.58
CA ARG A 105 -12.69 38.11 0.47
C ARG A 105 -13.39 39.14 1.34
N ASP A 106 -14.24 39.93 0.71
CA ASP A 106 -15.05 41.00 1.28
C ASP A 106 -16.50 40.56 1.56
N ASP A 107 -16.90 39.37 1.11
CA ASP A 107 -18.25 38.81 1.32
C ASP A 107 -18.39 37.99 2.61
N VAL A 108 -17.28 37.72 3.31
CA VAL A 108 -17.24 37.03 4.61
C VAL A 108 -16.18 37.66 5.50
N LYS A 109 -16.37 37.60 6.83
CA LYS A 109 -15.29 37.98 7.77
C LYS A 109 -14.07 37.06 7.58
N HIS A 110 -12.87 37.57 7.79
CA HIS A 110 -11.66 36.76 7.77
C HIS A 110 -11.73 35.66 8.86
N PRO A 111 -11.45 34.38 8.53
CA PRO A 111 -11.71 33.25 9.43
C PRO A 111 -10.97 33.33 10.76
N MET A 112 -9.73 33.84 10.76
CA MET A 112 -8.95 34.02 11.99
C MET A 112 -9.59 35.07 12.90
N MET A 113 -10.02 36.20 12.33
CA MET A 113 -10.63 37.28 13.11
C MET A 113 -11.98 36.83 13.67
N ASN A 114 -12.78 36.14 12.86
CA ASN A 114 -14.07 35.60 13.30
C ASN A 114 -13.93 34.64 14.50
N VAL A 115 -12.95 33.73 14.45
CA VAL A 115 -12.66 32.82 15.56
C VAL A 115 -12.10 33.56 16.77
N MET A 116 -11.16 34.50 16.59
CA MET A 116 -10.60 35.27 17.70
C MET A 116 -11.67 36.14 18.39
N ASN A 117 -12.63 36.67 17.64
CA ASN A 117 -13.77 37.42 18.20
C ASN A 117 -14.62 36.51 19.10
N LEU A 118 -14.97 35.29 18.64
CA LEU A 118 -15.66 34.30 19.46
C LEU A 118 -14.86 33.94 20.72
N MET A 119 -13.55 33.77 20.57
CA MET A 119 -12.66 33.46 21.67
C MET A 119 -12.50 34.61 22.66
N GLY A 120 -12.95 35.82 22.33
CA GLY A 120 -12.87 37.00 23.19
C GLY A 120 -11.42 37.37 23.49
N TYR A 121 -10.59 37.52 22.45
CA TYR A 121 -9.26 38.10 22.61
C TYR A 121 -9.35 39.53 23.13
N ASP A 122 -8.42 39.91 24.01
CA ASP A 122 -8.33 41.24 24.61
C ASP A 122 -7.38 42.18 23.86
N ALA A 123 -6.39 41.61 23.15
CA ALA A 123 -5.46 42.33 22.30
C ALA A 123 -4.71 41.39 21.35
N TRP A 124 -4.29 41.92 20.20
CA TRP A 124 -3.43 41.26 19.22
C TRP A 124 -2.34 42.21 18.76
N VAL A 125 -1.07 41.79 18.77
CA VAL A 125 0.03 42.56 18.16
C VAL A 125 0.31 42.08 16.73
N LEU A 126 0.61 43.00 15.83
CA LEU A 126 1.01 42.63 14.47
C LEU A 126 2.40 41.98 14.46
N GLY A 127 2.55 40.88 13.72
CA GLY A 127 3.80 40.23 13.37
C GLY A 127 4.24 40.54 11.94
N ASN A 128 5.34 39.92 11.49
CA ASN A 128 5.83 40.17 10.14
C ASN A 128 4.95 39.55 9.06
N HIS A 129 4.34 38.39 9.33
CA HIS A 129 3.52 37.70 8.34
C HIS A 129 2.17 38.38 8.09
N GLU A 130 1.76 39.31 8.94
CA GLU A 130 0.60 40.18 8.67
C GLU A 130 0.80 41.08 7.43
N PHE A 131 2.05 41.44 7.11
CA PHE A 131 2.37 42.36 5.99
C PHE A 131 2.56 41.66 4.65
N ASN A 132 2.57 40.32 4.63
CA ASN A 132 2.89 39.53 3.42
C ASN A 132 1.94 39.77 2.25
N PHE A 133 0.70 40.19 2.53
CA PHE A 133 -0.33 40.40 1.50
C PHE A 133 -0.50 41.88 1.12
N GLY A 134 0.29 42.78 1.71
CA GLY A 134 0.20 44.23 1.51
C GLY A 134 -0.78 44.91 2.46
N LEU A 135 -0.66 46.24 2.56
CA LEU A 135 -1.35 47.03 3.59
C LEU A 135 -2.87 47.03 3.43
N ASN A 136 -3.40 47.11 2.21
CA ASN A 136 -4.85 47.13 2.00
C ASN A 136 -5.53 45.86 2.51
N THR A 137 -4.95 44.70 2.20
CA THR A 137 -5.46 43.41 2.68
C THR A 137 -5.36 43.33 4.21
N LEU A 138 -4.24 43.79 4.79
CA LEU A 138 -4.08 43.82 6.24
C LEU A 138 -5.10 44.73 6.93
N GLU A 139 -5.31 45.95 6.44
CA GLU A 139 -6.28 46.91 6.98
C GLU A 139 -7.71 46.35 6.94
N ASN A 140 -8.09 45.67 5.86
CA ASN A 140 -9.40 45.01 5.76
C ASN A 140 -9.56 43.88 6.79
N ILE A 141 -8.52 43.05 6.97
CA ILE A 141 -8.56 41.98 7.98
C ILE A 141 -8.60 42.56 9.40
N ILE A 142 -7.85 43.63 9.68
CA ILE A 142 -7.89 44.33 10.97
C ILE A 142 -9.30 44.87 11.26
N ALA A 143 -10.03 45.33 10.24
CA ALA A 143 -11.39 45.85 10.40
C ALA A 143 -12.40 44.79 10.87
N ASP A 144 -12.11 43.49 10.71
CA ASP A 144 -12.96 42.40 11.19
C ASP A 144 -12.77 42.08 12.69
N ALA A 145 -11.73 42.61 13.34
CA ALA A 145 -11.41 42.34 14.73
C ALA A 145 -12.28 43.19 15.69
N ASP A 146 -12.92 42.53 16.66
CA ASP A 146 -13.75 43.17 17.69
C ASP A 146 -12.92 43.62 18.92
N PHE A 147 -11.60 43.43 18.86
CA PHE A 147 -10.62 43.72 19.91
C PHE A 147 -9.48 44.60 19.37
N PRO A 148 -8.74 45.30 20.24
CA PRO A 148 -7.70 46.22 19.78
C PRO A 148 -6.51 45.46 19.15
N VAL A 149 -6.18 45.85 17.92
CA VAL A 149 -4.91 45.52 17.25
C VAL A 149 -3.86 46.56 17.63
N LEU A 150 -2.68 46.10 18.04
CA LEU A 150 -1.66 46.91 18.69
C LEU A 150 -0.32 46.87 17.95
N SER A 151 0.35 48.02 17.91
CA SER A 151 1.78 48.17 17.63
C SER A 151 2.18 49.62 17.85
N ALA A 152 3.05 49.86 18.84
CA ALA A 152 3.44 51.19 19.25
C ALA A 152 4.57 51.80 18.41
N ASN A 153 5.28 50.97 17.66
CA ASN A 153 6.49 51.34 16.93
C ASN A 153 6.32 51.31 15.41
N ILE A 154 5.08 51.44 14.90
CA ILE A 154 4.78 51.50 13.46
C ILE A 154 4.02 52.78 13.13
N HIS A 155 4.59 53.60 12.26
CA HIS A 155 4.05 54.88 11.83
C HIS A 155 3.93 54.97 10.31
N TYR A 156 2.97 55.76 9.80
CA TYR A 156 2.98 56.16 8.40
C TYR A 156 4.10 57.19 8.17
N LYS A 157 4.92 56.98 7.15
CA LYS A 157 6.00 57.92 6.80
C LYS A 157 5.43 59.29 6.46
N ASN A 158 6.08 60.32 6.97
CA ASN A 158 5.72 61.73 6.78
C ASN A 158 4.37 62.14 7.40
N GLU A 159 3.79 61.30 8.26
CA GLU A 159 2.59 61.61 9.04
C GLU A 159 2.87 61.38 10.53
N ASP A 160 2.36 62.24 11.41
CA ASP A 160 2.35 61.99 12.86
C ASP A 160 1.16 61.07 13.22
N LYS A 161 1.15 59.88 12.60
CA LYS A 161 0.04 58.93 12.66
C LYS A 161 0.56 57.51 12.80
N LEU A 162 0.14 56.84 13.87
CA LEU A 162 0.39 55.40 14.07
C LEU A 162 -0.43 54.56 13.10
N PHE A 163 0.10 53.40 12.70
CA PHE A 163 -0.62 52.45 11.86
C PHE A 163 -1.80 51.80 12.59
N VAL A 164 -1.57 51.37 13.83
CA VAL A 164 -2.58 50.81 14.75
C VAL A 164 -2.40 51.41 16.15
N LYS A 165 -3.24 51.06 17.12
CA LYS A 165 -3.14 51.62 18.48
C LYS A 165 -1.81 51.21 19.14
N PRO A 166 -1.18 52.06 19.96
CA PRO A 166 0.08 51.68 20.61
C PRO A 166 -0.12 50.72 21.79
N TYR A 167 -1.20 50.93 22.56
CA TYR A 167 -1.56 50.12 23.72
C TYR A 167 -3.06 50.19 24.00
N THR A 168 -3.54 49.33 24.89
CA THR A 168 -4.88 49.39 25.49
C THR A 168 -4.79 49.23 27.01
N ILE A 169 -5.80 49.71 27.77
CA ILE A 169 -5.88 49.51 29.23
C ILE A 169 -7.20 48.80 29.55
N LYS A 170 -7.10 47.67 30.25
CA LYS A 170 -8.24 46.84 30.66
C LYS A 170 -8.41 46.91 32.17
N ASP A 171 -9.62 47.17 32.64
CA ASP A 171 -9.97 47.08 34.05
C ASP A 171 -10.41 45.65 34.36
N ILE A 172 -9.65 44.95 35.20
CA ILE A 172 -9.90 43.58 35.63
C ILE A 172 -10.06 43.60 37.14
N ASP A 173 -11.32 43.56 37.58
CA ASP A 173 -11.68 43.57 38.99
C ASP A 173 -11.04 44.74 39.78
N GLY A 174 -11.06 45.93 39.17
CA GLY A 174 -10.51 47.16 39.75
C GLY A 174 -8.99 47.30 39.66
N ILE A 175 -8.33 46.46 38.86
CA ILE A 175 -6.89 46.54 38.53
C ILE A 175 -6.76 46.91 37.05
N LYS A 176 -6.06 48.00 36.74
CA LYS A 176 -5.85 48.48 35.38
C LYS A 176 -4.59 47.87 34.77
N VAL A 177 -4.78 46.92 33.86
CA VAL A 177 -3.70 46.27 33.10
C VAL A 177 -3.53 46.97 31.75
N ALA A 178 -2.40 47.64 31.57
CA ALA A 178 -1.99 48.19 30.28
C ALA A 178 -1.25 47.14 29.45
N ILE A 179 -1.65 47.01 28.18
CA ILE A 179 -1.11 46.06 27.21
C ILE A 179 -0.47 46.86 26.08
N LEU A 180 0.86 46.87 26.02
CA LEU A 180 1.66 47.54 25.00
C LEU A 180 1.95 46.59 23.82
N GLY A 181 1.77 47.02 22.58
CA GLY A 181 2.16 46.24 21.39
C GLY A 181 3.50 46.67 20.82
N LEU A 182 4.37 45.74 20.46
CA LEU A 182 5.67 45.97 19.84
C LEU A 182 5.90 44.98 18.69
N THR A 183 6.29 45.47 17.51
CA THR A 183 6.52 44.63 16.33
C THR A 183 7.99 44.72 15.91
N THR A 184 8.59 43.63 15.44
CA THR A 184 9.98 43.65 14.97
C THR A 184 10.24 44.73 13.89
N PRO A 185 11.30 45.56 14.02
CA PRO A 185 11.62 46.60 13.04
C PRO A 185 12.25 46.07 11.74
N ASN A 186 12.45 44.75 11.61
CA ASN A 186 13.09 44.14 10.44
C ASN A 186 12.15 43.96 9.23
N ILE A 187 10.84 44.21 9.36
CA ILE A 187 9.85 43.96 8.29
C ILE A 187 10.21 44.60 6.94
N PRO A 188 10.71 45.84 6.84
CA PRO A 188 11.12 46.43 5.56
C PRO A 188 12.21 45.63 4.82
N ARG A 189 13.03 44.85 5.54
CA ARG A 189 14.02 43.95 4.94
C ARG A 189 13.38 42.75 4.25
N TRP A 190 12.21 42.29 4.73
CA TRP A 190 11.54 41.09 4.26
C TRP A 190 10.46 41.38 3.22
N ASP A 191 9.62 42.38 3.48
CA ASP A 191 8.44 42.67 2.66
C ASP A 191 8.64 43.83 1.68
N GLY A 192 9.76 44.56 1.80
CA GLY A 192 10.21 45.56 0.83
C GLY A 192 9.14 46.59 0.48
N ASP A 193 8.79 46.66 -0.81
CA ASP A 193 7.85 47.65 -1.33
C ASP A 193 6.44 47.57 -0.73
N LYS A 194 6.03 46.40 -0.21
CA LYS A 194 4.70 46.20 0.40
C LYS A 194 4.48 47.06 1.65
N VAL A 195 5.56 47.47 2.32
CA VAL A 195 5.53 48.28 3.54
C VAL A 195 6.26 49.62 3.33
N ALA A 196 6.49 50.04 2.09
CA ALA A 196 7.30 51.21 1.77
C ALA A 196 6.78 52.51 2.40
N THR A 197 5.47 52.61 2.67
CA THR A 197 4.81 53.76 3.31
C THR A 197 4.92 53.77 4.83
N LEU A 198 5.43 52.70 5.46
CA LEU A 198 5.55 52.57 6.91
C LEU A 198 6.99 52.74 7.39
N GLU A 199 7.14 53.26 8.60
CA GLU A 199 8.38 53.32 9.37
C GLU A 199 8.26 52.49 10.64
N PHE A 200 9.31 51.72 10.95
CA PHE A 200 9.35 50.80 12.09
C PHE A 200 10.47 51.22 13.05
N GLU A 201 10.11 51.59 14.27
CA GLU A 201 11.04 52.09 15.29
C GLU A 201 11.61 50.98 16.19
N ASP A 202 12.70 51.28 16.91
CA ASP A 202 13.30 50.38 17.92
C ASP A 202 12.30 50.07 19.03
N MET A 203 12.05 48.78 19.29
CA MET A 203 11.02 48.34 20.24
C MET A 203 11.31 48.82 21.67
N SER A 204 12.58 48.78 22.10
CA SER A 204 12.96 49.13 23.48
C SER A 204 12.84 50.64 23.72
N ALA A 205 13.32 51.44 22.78
CA ALA A 205 13.16 52.89 22.84
C ALA A 205 11.68 53.31 22.82
N THR A 206 10.86 52.60 22.03
CA THR A 206 9.42 52.84 21.96
C THR A 206 8.72 52.49 23.26
N ALA A 207 9.03 51.33 23.87
CA ALA A 207 8.47 50.95 25.15
C ALA A 207 8.75 52.01 26.22
N LYS A 208 10.00 52.49 26.30
CA LYS A 208 10.42 53.56 27.21
C LYS A 208 9.62 54.85 27.03
N ARG A 209 9.20 55.16 25.80
CA ARG A 209 8.39 56.35 25.47
C ARG A 209 6.96 56.24 25.99
N TYR A 210 6.33 55.05 25.90
CA TYR A 210 4.92 54.86 26.26
C TYR A 210 4.66 54.48 27.72
N ILE A 211 5.65 53.93 28.44
CA ILE A 211 5.50 53.57 29.86
C ILE A 211 5.02 54.75 30.73
N PRO A 212 5.62 55.97 30.66
CA PRO A 212 5.15 57.11 31.43
C PRO A 212 3.70 57.51 31.11
N GLU A 213 3.30 57.41 29.83
CA GLU A 213 1.94 57.75 29.39
C GLU A 213 0.91 56.77 29.96
N MET A 214 1.20 55.46 29.92
CA MET A 214 0.33 54.43 30.49
C MET A 214 0.16 54.60 32.01
N ASN A 215 1.26 54.90 32.71
CA ASN A 215 1.24 55.21 34.15
C ASN A 215 0.39 56.45 34.44
N GLN A 216 0.51 57.52 33.63
CA GLN A 216 -0.29 58.73 33.79
C GLN A 216 -1.79 58.47 33.59
N LYS A 217 -2.15 57.53 32.71
CA LYS A 217 -3.55 57.06 32.54
C LYS A 217 -4.02 56.07 33.61
N GLY A 218 -3.17 55.82 34.61
CA GLY A 218 -3.49 55.04 35.81
C GLY A 218 -3.33 53.55 35.65
N ALA A 219 -2.41 53.07 34.80
CA ALA A 219 -2.06 51.65 34.76
C ALA A 219 -1.45 51.19 36.09
N ASP A 220 -1.97 50.11 36.65
CA ASP A 220 -1.40 49.43 37.82
C ASP A 220 -0.31 48.43 37.40
N ILE A 221 -0.48 47.83 36.23
CA ILE A 221 0.38 46.79 35.66
C ILE A 221 0.59 47.08 34.19
N ILE A 222 1.82 46.99 33.71
CA ILE A 222 2.16 47.07 32.29
C ILE A 222 2.66 45.71 31.83
N ILE A 223 2.03 45.14 30.81
CA ILE A 223 2.54 43.99 30.04
C ILE A 223 2.83 44.43 28.60
N ALA A 224 3.71 43.71 27.91
CA ALA A 224 3.96 43.93 26.49
C ALA A 224 3.70 42.66 25.67
N LEU A 225 3.06 42.81 24.52
CA LEU A 225 3.02 41.81 23.45
C LEU A 225 4.10 42.20 22.44
N ALA A 226 5.02 41.29 22.16
CA ALA A 226 6.14 41.57 21.27
C ALA A 226 6.26 40.49 20.19
N HIS A 227 6.00 40.83 18.94
CA HIS A 227 6.30 39.91 17.84
C HIS A 227 7.78 40.03 17.45
N ALA A 228 8.62 39.36 18.23
CA ALA A 228 10.05 39.27 18.04
C ALA A 228 10.62 38.13 18.90
N GLY A 229 11.74 37.56 18.43
CA GLY A 229 12.49 36.57 19.19
C GLY A 229 13.13 37.13 20.45
N LEU A 230 13.52 36.22 21.36
CA LEU A 230 14.30 36.56 22.54
C LEU A 230 15.61 37.28 22.15
N GLU A 231 16.32 36.70 21.19
CA GLU A 231 17.43 37.29 20.47
C GLU A 231 16.94 37.81 19.11
N GLY A 232 17.60 38.84 18.59
CA GLY A 232 17.23 39.49 17.33
C GLY A 232 18.04 39.00 16.14
N GLU A 233 17.56 39.37 14.95
CA GLU A 233 18.00 38.88 13.65
C GLU A 233 18.86 39.89 12.88
N GLY A 234 19.74 40.57 13.63
CA GLY A 234 20.77 41.42 13.07
C GLY A 234 20.35 42.88 12.83
N HIS A 235 19.30 43.38 13.49
CA HIS A 235 19.02 44.82 13.47
C HIS A 235 20.18 45.63 14.06
N LYS A 236 20.54 46.75 13.42
CA LYS A 236 21.75 47.53 13.74
C LYS A 236 21.85 48.00 15.19
N THR A 237 20.70 48.28 15.83
CA THR A 237 20.62 48.77 17.21
C THR A 237 20.28 47.68 18.23
N GLY A 238 20.07 46.44 17.78
CA GLY A 238 19.41 45.39 18.58
C GLY A 238 17.97 45.74 18.98
N GLY A 239 17.33 46.67 18.28
CA GLY A 239 15.94 47.10 18.51
C GLY A 239 14.87 46.07 18.18
N ASP A 240 15.27 44.91 17.66
CA ASP A 240 14.47 43.74 17.33
C ASP A 240 14.52 42.64 18.41
N LYS A 241 15.14 42.91 19.58
CA LYS A 241 15.36 41.91 20.63
C LYS A 241 14.41 42.08 21.81
N VAL A 242 13.61 41.06 22.13
CA VAL A 242 12.80 41.07 23.37
C VAL A 242 13.68 41.15 24.62
N ARG A 243 14.86 40.52 24.61
CA ARG A 243 15.84 40.65 25.72
C ARG A 243 16.18 42.11 26.03
N LYS A 244 16.37 42.94 25.00
CA LYS A 244 16.72 44.36 25.16
C LYS A 244 15.57 45.14 25.79
N VAL A 245 14.34 44.91 25.30
CA VAL A 245 13.13 45.53 25.87
C VAL A 245 13.01 45.22 27.36
N ALA A 246 13.16 43.95 27.76
CA ALA A 246 13.13 43.54 29.16
C ALA A 246 14.26 44.16 30.00
N ALA A 247 15.47 44.23 29.45
CA ALA A 247 16.63 44.76 30.17
C ALA A 247 16.54 46.27 30.43
N GLU A 248 16.03 47.04 29.45
CA GLU A 248 16.02 48.51 29.50
C GLU A 248 14.73 49.10 30.08
N ASN A 249 13.66 48.30 30.21
CA ASN A 249 12.33 48.73 30.68
C ASN A 249 11.82 47.83 31.83
N PRO A 250 12.47 47.84 33.02
CA PRO A 250 12.11 47.00 34.17
C PRO A 250 10.71 47.27 34.75
N GLU A 251 10.05 48.36 34.35
CA GLU A 251 8.68 48.69 34.72
C GLU A 251 7.65 47.74 34.08
N ILE A 252 8.03 47.00 33.03
CA ILE A 252 7.18 45.99 32.41
C ILE A 252 7.13 44.75 33.31
N THR A 253 5.93 44.28 33.63
CA THR A 253 5.74 43.10 34.48
C THR A 253 6.07 41.81 33.75
N ALA A 254 5.55 41.66 32.53
CA ALA A 254 5.75 40.51 31.67
C ALA A 254 5.73 40.90 30.18
N ILE A 255 6.51 40.18 29.37
CA ILE A 255 6.52 40.26 27.91
C ILE A 255 6.10 38.91 27.33
N PHE A 256 5.11 38.95 26.46
CA PHE A 256 4.60 37.81 25.71
C PHE A 256 5.16 37.87 24.29
N ALA A 257 6.15 37.02 24.01
CA ALA A 257 6.94 37.03 22.78
C ALA A 257 6.46 35.98 21.74
N GLY A 258 6.95 36.08 20.51
CA GLY A 258 6.62 35.21 19.37
C GLY A 258 7.77 35.05 18.37
N HIS A 259 7.48 34.79 17.09
CA HIS A 259 8.37 34.88 15.92
C HIS A 259 9.36 33.73 15.70
N ASN A 260 10.00 33.21 16.77
CA ASN A 260 11.05 32.19 16.61
C ASN A 260 10.53 30.74 16.61
N HIS A 261 9.23 30.53 16.89
CA HIS A 261 8.62 29.21 17.08
C HIS A 261 9.32 28.39 18.19
N GLU A 262 9.71 29.06 19.28
CA GLU A 262 10.48 28.46 20.38
C GLU A 262 9.80 28.73 21.73
N LEU A 263 9.74 27.71 22.60
CA LEU A 263 9.31 27.88 23.98
C LEU A 263 10.28 28.76 24.76
N VAL A 264 9.78 29.88 25.28
CA VAL A 264 10.52 30.75 26.21
C VAL A 264 9.78 30.81 27.54
N ASN A 265 10.52 30.76 28.65
CA ASN A 265 10.01 31.06 29.99
C ASN A 265 11.17 31.42 30.92
N GLN A 266 11.51 32.72 31.00
CA GLN A 266 12.63 33.20 31.81
C GLN A 266 12.40 34.62 32.30
N THR A 267 13.17 35.06 33.31
CA THR A 267 13.10 36.43 33.82
C THR A 267 14.38 37.20 33.54
N ILE A 268 14.27 38.43 33.02
CA ILE A 268 15.39 39.32 32.71
C ILE A 268 15.10 40.68 33.35
N ASN A 269 16.04 41.17 34.16
CA ASN A 269 15.92 42.43 34.90
C ASN A 269 14.56 42.60 35.63
N GLY A 270 14.06 41.52 36.22
CA GLY A 270 12.78 41.53 36.91
C GLY A 270 11.55 41.50 36.01
N VAL A 271 11.67 41.37 34.69
CA VAL A 271 10.58 41.20 33.70
C VAL A 271 10.46 39.73 33.28
N LEU A 272 9.25 39.15 33.31
CA LEU A 272 9.03 37.75 32.91
C LEU A 272 8.80 37.69 31.40
N ILE A 273 9.52 36.86 30.68
CA ILE A 273 9.38 36.66 29.23
C ILE A 273 8.85 35.25 29.00
N ILE A 274 7.80 35.13 28.20
CA ILE A 274 7.18 33.85 27.83
C ILE A 274 6.83 33.84 26.34
N ALA A 275 6.96 32.70 25.66
CA ALA A 275 6.54 32.50 24.27
C ALA A 275 6.17 31.03 24.04
N PRO A 276 5.07 30.73 23.33
CA PRO A 276 4.76 29.38 22.85
C PRO A 276 5.59 29.05 21.59
N GLU A 277 5.48 27.82 21.07
CA GLU A 277 6.03 27.48 19.73
C GLU A 277 5.18 28.12 18.62
N ASP A 278 4.35 27.33 17.93
CA ASP A 278 3.51 27.79 16.82
C ASP A 278 2.21 26.96 16.72
N LYS A 279 1.31 27.34 15.80
CA LYS A 279 0.11 26.59 15.37
C LYS A 279 -0.90 26.19 16.45
N GLY A 280 -0.72 26.65 17.68
CA GLY A 280 -1.51 26.25 18.84
C GLY A 280 -1.10 24.92 19.45
N HIS A 281 0.19 24.55 19.38
CA HIS A 281 0.73 23.41 20.13
C HIS A 281 0.62 23.63 21.65
N GLN A 282 0.82 24.87 22.11
CA GLN A 282 0.68 25.26 23.50
C GLN A 282 -0.03 26.60 23.65
N VAL A 283 -0.56 26.83 24.85
CA VAL A 283 -0.98 28.15 25.35
C VAL A 283 0.00 28.58 26.45
N SER A 284 0.63 29.73 26.27
CA SER A 284 1.46 30.35 27.30
C SER A 284 0.56 30.97 28.36
N ARG A 285 0.75 30.60 29.63
CA ARG A 285 -0.03 31.11 30.78
C ARG A 285 0.89 31.84 31.74
N VAL A 286 0.49 33.05 32.15
CA VAL A 286 1.11 33.80 33.24
C VAL A 286 0.07 34.10 34.31
N ASP A 287 0.32 33.63 35.52
CA ASP A 287 -0.46 33.99 36.71
C ASP A 287 0.27 35.08 37.49
N LEU A 288 -0.36 36.23 37.66
CA LEU A 288 0.11 37.36 38.46
C LEU A 288 -0.68 37.42 39.77
N THR A 289 0.01 37.26 40.89
CA THR A 289 -0.57 37.53 42.21
C THR A 289 -0.29 38.98 42.56
N ILE A 290 -1.34 39.74 42.85
CA ILE A 290 -1.31 41.18 43.01
C ILE A 290 -1.91 41.50 44.38
N ALA A 291 -1.21 42.29 45.19
CA ALA A 291 -1.67 42.70 46.51
C ALA A 291 -1.68 44.23 46.60
N LYS A 292 -2.58 44.78 47.41
CA LYS A 292 -2.55 46.22 47.74
C LYS A 292 -1.42 46.50 48.71
N LYS A 293 -0.47 47.36 48.31
CA LYS A 293 0.56 47.92 49.17
C LYS A 293 0.46 49.44 49.15
N ASP A 294 0.33 50.04 50.34
CA ASP A 294 0.20 51.49 50.51
C ASP A 294 -0.91 52.14 49.66
N GLY A 295 -2.02 51.42 49.45
CA GLY A 295 -3.16 51.87 48.65
C GLY A 295 -3.06 51.60 47.14
N ASN A 296 -1.89 51.18 46.63
CA ASN A 296 -1.67 50.88 45.22
C ASN A 296 -1.62 49.37 44.99
N TRP A 297 -2.05 48.90 43.82
CA TRP A 297 -1.88 47.51 43.42
C TRP A 297 -0.42 47.23 43.06
N THR A 298 0.13 46.10 43.51
CA THR A 298 1.51 45.72 43.22
C THR A 298 1.62 44.23 42.98
N VAL A 299 2.37 43.82 41.96
CA VAL A 299 2.66 42.41 41.67
C VAL A 299 3.60 41.86 42.74
N VAL A 300 3.13 40.86 43.50
CA VAL A 300 3.92 40.21 44.56
C VAL A 300 4.47 38.85 44.14
N ASN A 301 3.85 38.22 43.14
CA ASN A 301 4.35 36.98 42.54
C ASN A 301 3.93 36.90 41.07
N LYS A 302 4.75 36.24 40.26
CA LYS A 302 4.44 35.93 38.87
C LYS A 302 4.97 34.56 38.49
N LYS A 303 4.18 33.78 37.76
CA LYS A 303 4.53 32.43 37.34
C LYS A 303 4.13 32.22 35.89
N GLY A 304 5.09 31.84 35.04
CA GLY A 304 4.86 31.44 33.65
C GLY A 304 4.81 29.91 33.52
N THR A 305 3.89 29.38 32.71
CA THR A 305 3.75 27.96 32.38
C THR A 305 3.21 27.78 30.97
N HIS A 306 3.57 26.67 30.30
CA HIS A 306 3.01 26.29 29.00
C HIS A 306 1.96 25.18 29.18
N LEU A 307 0.80 25.32 28.54
CA LEU A 307 -0.30 24.35 28.57
C LEU A 307 -0.39 23.65 27.21
N GLU A 308 -0.14 22.34 27.18
CA GLU A 308 -0.14 21.53 25.95
C GLU A 308 -1.55 21.29 25.41
N THR A 309 -1.74 21.41 24.09
CA THR A 309 -3.04 21.13 23.45
C THR A 309 -3.18 19.69 22.99
N LYS A 310 -2.10 18.89 22.91
CA LYS A 310 -2.07 17.52 22.34
C LYS A 310 -3.23 16.61 22.76
N ASN A 311 -3.57 16.57 24.05
CA ASN A 311 -4.63 15.70 24.59
C ASN A 311 -5.93 16.44 24.95
N VAL A 312 -6.08 17.67 24.47
CA VAL A 312 -7.27 18.50 24.70
C VAL A 312 -8.29 18.21 23.61
N GLU A 313 -9.58 18.21 23.93
CA GLU A 313 -10.63 18.10 22.91
C GLU A 313 -10.86 19.45 22.23
N ALA A 314 -11.16 19.44 20.93
CA ALA A 314 -11.43 20.67 20.19
C ALA A 314 -12.81 21.25 20.56
N ALA A 315 -12.87 22.55 20.85
CA ALA A 315 -14.10 23.22 21.22
C ALA A 315 -15.11 23.23 20.06
N SER A 316 -16.27 22.61 20.28
CA SER A 316 -17.31 22.45 19.26
C SER A 316 -17.82 23.77 18.68
N GLU A 317 -17.81 24.84 19.46
CA GLU A 317 -18.31 26.15 19.03
C GLU A 317 -17.35 26.81 18.02
N VAL A 318 -16.03 26.64 18.20
CA VAL A 318 -15.02 27.10 17.24
C VAL A 318 -15.09 26.27 15.96
N LEU A 319 -15.25 24.95 16.10
CA LEU A 319 -15.42 24.07 14.95
C LEU A 319 -16.66 24.48 14.15
N GLU A 320 -17.82 24.64 14.79
CA GLU A 320 -19.05 25.00 14.09
C GLU A 320 -18.95 26.40 13.45
N LEU A 321 -18.36 27.39 14.13
CA LEU A 321 -18.14 28.72 13.55
C LEU A 321 -17.25 28.67 12.30
N ALA A 322 -16.19 27.85 12.33
CA ALA A 322 -15.22 27.79 11.25
C ALA A 322 -15.49 26.70 10.20
N LYS A 323 -16.65 26.03 10.30
CA LYS A 323 -17.01 24.87 9.49
C LYS A 323 -17.04 25.14 8.01
N ASP A 324 -17.66 26.24 7.58
CA ASP A 324 -17.78 26.57 6.17
C ASP A 324 -16.41 26.94 5.57
N TYR A 325 -15.60 27.72 6.29
CA TYR A 325 -14.21 27.99 5.89
C TYR A 325 -13.39 26.71 5.77
N HIS A 326 -13.53 25.79 6.73
CA HIS A 326 -12.84 24.51 6.72
C HIS A 326 -13.28 23.67 5.52
N GLN A 327 -14.58 23.53 5.30
CA GLN A 327 -15.13 22.70 4.23
C GLN A 327 -14.77 23.26 2.85
N GLU A 328 -14.84 24.59 2.65
CA GLU A 328 -14.42 25.25 1.42
C GLU A 328 -12.93 25.00 1.15
N THR A 329 -12.09 25.13 2.18
CA THR A 329 -10.63 24.87 2.06
C THR A 329 -10.35 23.40 1.74
N VAL A 330 -11.02 22.46 2.40
CA VAL A 330 -10.90 21.02 2.13
C VAL A 330 -11.33 20.69 0.71
N ASN A 331 -12.44 21.27 0.25
CA ASN A 331 -12.92 21.09 -1.12
C ASN A 331 -11.93 21.67 -2.14
N TYR A 332 -11.36 22.84 -1.86
CA TYR A 332 -10.34 23.46 -2.69
C TYR A 332 -9.12 22.53 -2.84
N VAL A 333 -8.52 22.06 -1.73
CA VAL A 333 -7.32 21.21 -1.82
C VAL A 333 -7.60 19.84 -2.46
N ARG A 334 -8.84 19.35 -2.39
CA ARG A 334 -9.30 18.11 -3.05
C ARG A 334 -9.68 18.29 -4.51
N THR A 335 -9.68 19.52 -5.04
CA THR A 335 -10.07 19.78 -6.43
C THR A 335 -9.15 18.98 -7.37
N PRO A 336 -9.71 18.09 -8.21
CA PRO A 336 -8.93 17.35 -9.20
C PRO A 336 -8.30 18.32 -10.20
N ILE A 337 -7.02 18.11 -10.49
CA ILE A 337 -6.24 18.87 -11.46
C ILE A 337 -5.80 18.01 -12.64
N GLY A 338 -5.82 16.68 -12.53
CA GLY A 338 -5.54 15.75 -13.61
C GLY A 338 -5.55 14.29 -13.16
N GLU A 339 -4.96 13.40 -13.95
CA GLU A 339 -4.88 11.96 -13.68
C GLU A 339 -3.46 11.42 -13.95
N ALA A 340 -2.94 10.57 -13.06
CA ALA A 340 -1.66 9.88 -13.23
C ALA A 340 -1.89 8.44 -13.71
N VAL A 341 -1.27 8.04 -14.82
CA VAL A 341 -1.45 6.69 -15.41
C VAL A 341 -0.73 5.59 -14.62
N GLY A 342 0.26 5.96 -13.81
CA GLY A 342 1.03 5.06 -12.96
C GLY A 342 1.73 5.79 -11.83
N ASP A 343 2.37 5.03 -10.94
CA ASP A 343 3.11 5.58 -9.80
C ASP A 343 4.40 6.30 -10.28
N PHE A 344 4.66 7.49 -9.74
CA PHE A 344 5.82 8.32 -10.09
C PHE A 344 7.08 8.03 -9.26
N THR A 345 6.98 7.15 -8.27
CA THR A 345 8.13 6.72 -7.45
C THR A 345 8.15 5.19 -7.42
N PRO A 346 9.27 4.55 -7.78
CA PRO A 346 9.41 3.11 -7.64
C PRO A 346 9.42 2.68 -6.17
N GLN A 347 9.16 1.40 -5.92
CA GLN A 347 9.32 0.83 -4.58
C GLN A 347 10.79 0.81 -4.20
N ASP A 348 11.07 1.11 -2.93
CA ASP A 348 12.41 0.97 -2.38
C ASP A 348 12.84 -0.50 -2.42
N GLU A 349 14.02 -0.77 -2.99
CA GLU A 349 14.62 -2.11 -2.95
C GLU A 349 15.00 -2.49 -1.52
N ILE A 350 15.49 -1.51 -0.76
CA ILE A 350 16.01 -1.66 0.60
C ILE A 350 15.26 -0.68 1.50
N LYS A 351 14.55 -1.21 2.48
CA LYS A 351 13.81 -0.42 3.47
C LYS A 351 14.77 0.56 4.15
N GLY A 352 14.46 1.85 4.09
CA GLY A 352 15.30 2.93 4.62
C GLY A 352 16.34 3.47 3.64
N ILE A 353 16.34 3.05 2.37
CA ILE A 353 17.12 3.66 1.30
C ILE A 353 16.15 4.05 0.18
N PRO A 354 15.78 5.34 0.07
CA PRO A 354 14.78 5.78 -0.91
C PRO A 354 15.29 5.57 -2.33
N ALA A 355 14.48 4.93 -3.17
CA ALA A 355 14.82 4.75 -4.58
C ALA A 355 15.06 6.10 -5.28
N ALA A 356 14.27 7.13 -4.91
CA ALA A 356 14.40 8.49 -5.44
C ALA A 356 15.73 9.19 -5.12
N GLN A 357 16.56 8.63 -4.23
CA GLN A 357 17.89 9.16 -3.94
C GLN A 357 19.03 8.40 -4.64
N ILE A 358 18.78 7.19 -5.16
CA ILE A 358 19.84 6.33 -5.71
C ILE A 358 19.67 6.01 -7.19
N GLN A 359 18.50 6.35 -7.76
CA GLN A 359 18.21 6.17 -9.16
C GLN A 359 17.30 7.27 -9.68
N ASP A 360 17.29 7.39 -11.01
CA ASP A 360 16.39 8.30 -11.71
C ASP A 360 14.93 7.92 -11.50
N THR A 361 14.05 8.92 -11.34
CA THR A 361 12.64 8.70 -11.02
C THR A 361 11.70 9.65 -11.75
N PRO A 362 10.50 9.17 -12.15
CA PRO A 362 9.52 10.00 -12.85
C PRO A 362 9.12 11.29 -12.12
N LEU A 363 9.10 11.28 -10.77
CA LEU A 363 8.70 12.45 -10.00
C LEU A 363 9.67 13.63 -10.17
N VAL A 364 10.96 13.36 -10.00
CA VAL A 364 12.00 14.39 -10.10
C VAL A 364 12.09 14.90 -11.54
N ASP A 365 11.96 13.99 -12.51
CA ASP A 365 11.90 14.33 -13.93
C ASP A 365 10.68 15.20 -14.28
N LEU A 366 9.52 14.93 -13.67
CA LEU A 366 8.35 15.78 -13.85
C LEU A 366 8.62 17.21 -13.37
N ILE A 367 9.17 17.38 -12.15
CA ILE A 367 9.48 18.71 -11.59
C ILE A 367 10.49 19.43 -12.49
N ASN A 368 11.58 18.75 -12.86
CA ASN A 368 12.60 19.34 -13.72
C ASN A 368 12.04 19.71 -15.10
N ARG A 369 11.21 18.86 -15.71
CA ARG A 369 10.55 19.15 -17.00
C ARG A 369 9.67 20.38 -16.92
N ILE A 370 8.87 20.50 -15.86
CA ILE A 370 8.01 21.67 -15.63
C ILE A 370 8.86 22.94 -15.49
N GLN A 371 9.98 22.89 -14.76
CA GLN A 371 10.90 24.02 -14.64
C GLN A 371 11.52 24.41 -16.00
N LEU A 372 11.92 23.44 -16.82
CA LEU A 372 12.44 23.67 -18.17
C LEU A 372 11.39 24.30 -19.09
N GLU A 373 10.17 23.75 -19.12
CA GLU A 373 9.07 24.27 -19.95
C GLU A 373 8.64 25.68 -19.54
N ALA A 374 8.58 25.95 -18.23
CA ALA A 374 8.19 27.25 -17.70
C ALA A 374 9.21 28.37 -17.99
N THR A 375 10.48 28.04 -18.18
CA THR A 375 11.57 29.02 -18.29
C THR A 375 12.25 29.04 -19.65
N GLY A 376 12.17 27.96 -20.43
CA GLY A 376 12.96 27.77 -21.64
C GLY A 376 14.47 27.56 -21.38
N ALA A 377 14.87 27.25 -20.14
CA ALA A 377 16.26 27.05 -19.78
C ALA A 377 16.88 25.81 -20.45
N ASP A 378 18.21 25.78 -20.58
CA ASP A 378 18.96 24.63 -21.10
C ASP A 378 18.99 23.47 -20.11
N ILE A 379 19.08 23.80 -18.81
CA ILE A 379 19.29 22.86 -17.71
C ILE A 379 18.35 23.21 -16.57
N SER A 380 17.86 22.20 -15.86
CA SER A 380 17.08 22.38 -14.64
C SER A 380 17.71 21.59 -13.51
N ALA A 381 17.65 22.13 -12.29
CA ALA A 381 18.03 21.45 -11.06
C ALA A 381 16.87 21.44 -10.06
N ALA A 382 16.58 20.26 -9.50
CA ALA A 382 15.55 20.09 -8.48
C ALA A 382 15.98 19.04 -7.44
N ALA A 383 15.64 19.28 -6.18
CA ALA A 383 15.75 18.32 -5.09
C ALA A 383 14.36 17.89 -4.63
N LEU A 384 14.28 16.70 -4.04
CA LEU A 384 13.12 16.29 -3.24
C LEU A 384 13.31 16.76 -1.80
N PHE A 385 12.31 17.45 -1.25
CA PHE A 385 12.33 17.87 0.16
C PHE A 385 11.97 16.72 1.11
N ASP A 386 11.25 15.74 0.60
CA ASP A 386 10.93 14.48 1.24
C ASP A 386 11.27 13.36 0.26
N SER A 387 12.16 12.47 0.65
CA SER A 387 12.62 11.35 -0.19
C SER A 387 11.51 10.33 -0.47
N ASN A 388 10.41 10.36 0.30
CA ASN A 388 9.22 9.52 0.09
C ASN A 388 8.12 10.20 -0.74
N ALA A 389 8.35 11.44 -1.21
CA ALA A 389 7.37 12.13 -2.04
C ALA A 389 6.99 11.29 -3.27
N THR A 390 5.70 11.27 -3.61
CA THR A 390 5.18 10.47 -4.72
C THR A 390 3.85 11.00 -5.25
N ILE A 391 3.58 10.70 -6.53
CA ILE A 391 2.25 10.77 -7.13
C ILE A 391 1.82 9.32 -7.41
N LYS A 392 0.65 8.93 -6.89
CA LYS A 392 0.07 7.61 -7.12
C LYS A 392 -0.79 7.58 -8.37
N ALA A 393 -0.92 6.40 -8.98
CA ALA A 393 -1.83 6.17 -10.08
C ALA A 393 -3.28 6.57 -9.69
N GLY A 394 -3.98 7.25 -10.61
CA GLY A 394 -5.35 7.74 -10.41
C GLY A 394 -5.45 9.27 -10.37
N PRO A 395 -6.56 9.81 -9.83
CA PRO A 395 -6.80 11.25 -9.80
C PRO A 395 -5.74 12.00 -8.98
N VAL A 396 -5.26 13.12 -9.54
CA VAL A 396 -4.33 14.05 -8.89
C VAL A 396 -5.08 15.33 -8.57
N SER A 397 -4.89 15.84 -7.36
CA SER A 397 -5.56 17.00 -6.77
C SER A 397 -4.56 18.06 -6.29
N ILE A 398 -5.03 19.24 -5.92
CA ILE A 398 -4.17 20.36 -5.48
C ILE A 398 -3.29 19.96 -4.29
N LYS A 399 -3.82 19.22 -3.30
CA LYS A 399 -3.05 18.73 -2.14
C LYS A 399 -1.83 17.90 -2.55
N ASP A 400 -1.92 17.15 -3.65
CA ASP A 400 -0.85 16.27 -4.08
C ASP A 400 0.39 17.06 -4.52
N THR A 401 0.19 18.31 -4.99
CA THR A 401 1.32 19.20 -5.33
C THR A 401 2.10 19.67 -4.09
N ALA A 402 1.43 19.84 -2.95
CA ALA A 402 2.06 20.20 -1.69
C ALA A 402 2.80 19.02 -1.05
N LEU A 403 2.36 17.79 -1.34
CA LEU A 403 3.06 16.56 -0.94
C LEU A 403 4.37 16.38 -1.70
N ILE A 404 4.41 16.72 -2.99
CA ILE A 404 5.62 16.54 -3.81
C ILE A 404 6.58 17.73 -3.79
N TYR A 405 6.08 18.94 -3.51
CA TYR A 405 6.90 20.14 -3.41
C TYR A 405 6.45 20.96 -2.20
N LYS A 406 7.11 20.78 -1.05
CA LYS A 406 6.64 21.26 0.26
C LYS A 406 6.59 22.79 0.42
N TYR A 407 7.55 23.51 -0.16
CA TYR A 407 7.74 24.94 0.06
C TYR A 407 7.23 25.77 -1.13
N PRO A 408 6.62 26.95 -0.89
CA PRO A 408 6.12 27.83 -1.95
C PRO A 408 7.25 28.63 -2.62
N ASN A 409 8.37 27.97 -2.96
CA ASN A 409 9.51 28.61 -3.61
C ASN A 409 9.12 29.11 -5.01
N THR A 410 9.70 30.23 -5.43
CA THR A 410 9.58 30.75 -6.79
C THR A 410 10.72 30.24 -7.66
N LEU A 411 10.54 30.31 -8.97
CA LEU A 411 11.44 29.77 -9.99
C LEU A 411 12.31 30.87 -10.57
N TYR A 412 13.63 30.67 -10.54
CA TYR A 412 14.61 31.58 -11.12
C TYR A 412 15.30 30.93 -12.32
N THR A 413 15.75 31.77 -13.24
CA THR A 413 16.70 31.39 -14.29
C THR A 413 17.95 32.22 -14.17
N VAL A 414 19.11 31.57 -14.29
CA VAL A 414 20.43 32.19 -14.15
C VAL A 414 21.34 31.71 -15.27
N GLU A 415 22.24 32.58 -15.72
CA GLU A 415 23.33 32.19 -16.60
C GLU A 415 24.43 31.48 -15.78
N ILE A 416 24.91 30.32 -16.25
CA ILE A 416 25.94 29.53 -15.58
C ILE A 416 27.00 29.04 -16.58
N SER A 417 28.28 29.09 -16.20
CA SER A 417 29.36 28.49 -16.99
C SER A 417 29.42 26.97 -16.79
N GLY A 418 30.01 26.23 -17.73
CA GLY A 418 30.18 24.79 -17.62
C GLY A 418 31.03 24.39 -16.42
N LYS A 419 31.97 25.25 -16.01
CA LYS A 419 32.74 25.08 -14.78
C LYS A 419 31.85 25.21 -13.54
N GLU A 420 31.09 26.29 -13.42
CA GLU A 420 30.19 26.49 -12.26
C GLU A 420 29.11 25.40 -12.19
N LEU A 421 28.59 24.97 -13.34
CA LEU A 421 27.66 23.85 -13.42
C LEU A 421 28.29 22.59 -12.84
N LYS A 422 29.51 22.25 -13.28
CA LYS A 422 30.21 21.08 -12.75
C LYS A 422 30.51 21.22 -11.25
N ASP A 423 30.97 22.38 -10.80
CA ASP A 423 31.24 22.65 -9.39
C ASP A 423 29.96 22.49 -8.53
N TYR A 424 28.81 22.97 -9.02
CA TYR A 424 27.51 22.74 -8.39
C TYR A 424 27.13 21.26 -8.36
N MET A 425 27.26 20.55 -9.48
CA MET A 425 26.98 19.11 -9.56
C MET A 425 27.88 18.28 -8.62
N GLU A 426 29.16 18.65 -8.47
CA GLU A 426 30.08 18.01 -7.54
C GLU A 426 29.71 18.30 -6.08
N TRP A 427 29.30 19.53 -5.78
CA TRP A 427 28.84 19.93 -4.45
C TRP A 427 27.59 19.14 -4.01
N THR A 428 26.61 18.96 -4.90
CA THR A 428 25.43 18.13 -4.59
C THR A 428 25.78 16.64 -4.53
N ALA A 429 26.66 16.15 -5.42
CA ALA A 429 27.10 14.76 -5.40
C ALA A 429 27.91 14.38 -4.16
N ALA A 430 28.40 15.34 -3.36
CA ALA A 430 28.99 15.11 -2.05
C ALA A 430 28.02 14.39 -1.08
N TYR A 431 26.71 14.42 -1.35
CA TYR A 431 25.68 13.73 -0.59
C TYR A 431 25.95 12.22 -0.38
N PHE A 432 26.58 11.55 -1.34
CA PHE A 432 26.91 10.12 -1.21
C PHE A 432 28.19 9.91 -0.40
N ASN A 433 28.27 8.83 0.38
CA ASN A 433 29.56 8.39 0.91
C ASN A 433 30.39 7.72 -0.21
N THR A 434 31.72 7.76 -0.07
CA THR A 434 32.61 7.05 -1.00
C THR A 434 32.46 5.55 -0.83
N TYR A 435 32.26 4.82 -1.92
CA TYR A 435 32.14 3.36 -1.95
C TYR A 435 33.40 2.70 -1.38
N ARG A 436 33.20 1.70 -0.50
CA ARG A 436 34.25 0.82 0.00
C ARG A 436 34.06 -0.57 -0.60
N GLN A 437 35.16 -1.26 -0.87
CA GLN A 437 35.09 -2.64 -1.36
C GLN A 437 34.24 -3.53 -0.42
N GLY A 438 33.26 -4.23 -1.00
CA GLY A 438 32.35 -5.08 -0.25
C GLY A 438 31.09 -4.39 0.27
N ASP A 439 30.90 -3.09 0.02
CA ASP A 439 29.64 -2.40 0.31
C ASP A 439 28.49 -3.01 -0.51
N LEU A 440 27.39 -3.37 0.17
CA LEU A 440 26.20 -3.98 -0.42
C LEU A 440 25.07 -2.97 -0.64
N THR A 441 25.22 -1.75 -0.09
CA THR A 441 24.23 -0.67 -0.12
C THR A 441 24.88 0.66 -0.47
N ILE A 442 24.13 1.59 -1.05
CA ILE A 442 24.58 2.97 -1.24
C ILE A 442 24.24 3.77 0.01
N SER A 443 25.20 4.50 0.56
CA SER A 443 25.03 5.27 1.81
C SER A 443 25.25 6.76 1.61
N PHE A 444 24.71 7.56 2.53
CA PHE A 444 24.66 9.02 2.44
C PHE A 444 25.43 9.69 3.57
N ASP A 445 26.01 10.86 3.31
CA ASP A 445 26.69 11.66 4.33
C ASP A 445 25.65 12.19 5.34
N PRO A 446 25.78 11.87 6.64
CA PRO A 446 24.80 12.27 7.64
C PRO A 446 24.80 13.77 7.98
N GLU A 447 25.85 14.50 7.60
CA GLU A 447 25.96 15.95 7.83
C GLU A 447 25.31 16.75 6.68
N ILE A 448 25.04 16.11 5.54
CA ILE A 448 24.35 16.71 4.40
C ILE A 448 22.86 16.35 4.43
N ARG A 449 22.00 17.37 4.42
CA ARG A 449 20.54 17.19 4.39
C ARG A 449 20.09 16.70 3.02
N GLY A 450 19.14 15.76 2.98
CA GLY A 450 18.61 15.20 1.73
C GLY A 450 18.05 16.24 0.76
N TYR A 451 17.43 17.32 1.25
CA TYR A 451 16.96 18.42 0.40
C TYR A 451 18.10 19.22 -0.26
N ASN A 452 19.37 18.99 0.11
CA ASN A 452 20.52 19.57 -0.57
C ASN A 452 20.99 18.74 -1.77
N TYR A 453 20.46 17.53 -1.97
CA TYR A 453 20.76 16.67 -3.11
C TYR A 453 19.85 17.01 -4.31
N ASP A 454 20.37 17.84 -5.21
CA ASP A 454 19.73 18.18 -6.48
C ASP A 454 20.09 17.17 -7.58
N MET A 455 19.10 16.88 -8.42
CA MET A 455 19.17 16.08 -9.64
C MET A 455 18.83 16.97 -10.83
N PHE A 456 19.47 16.71 -11.98
CA PHE A 456 19.47 17.63 -13.11
C PHE A 456 18.78 17.05 -14.33
N ALA A 457 18.13 17.90 -15.12
CA ALA A 457 17.63 17.58 -16.46
C ALA A 457 18.26 18.48 -17.53
N GLY A 458 18.20 18.04 -18.80
CA GLY A 458 18.80 18.73 -19.95
C GLY A 458 20.25 18.34 -20.26
N ILE A 459 20.90 17.63 -19.34
CA ILE A 459 22.28 17.09 -19.45
C ILE A 459 22.29 15.60 -19.13
N ASN A 460 23.29 14.87 -19.62
CA ASN A 460 23.57 13.50 -19.20
C ASN A 460 24.84 13.47 -18.37
N TYR A 461 24.89 12.66 -17.32
CA TYR A 461 26.04 12.56 -16.42
C TYR A 461 26.05 11.24 -15.65
N LYS A 462 27.18 10.91 -15.02
CA LYS A 462 27.29 9.77 -14.09
C LYS A 462 27.93 10.24 -12.79
N ILE A 463 27.43 9.72 -11.67
CA ILE A 463 27.98 9.96 -10.34
C ILE A 463 28.85 8.77 -9.96
N ASN A 464 30.17 8.94 -10.00
CA ASN A 464 31.13 7.90 -9.66
C ASN A 464 31.48 7.93 -8.17
N ILE A 465 30.77 7.14 -7.36
CA ILE A 465 30.95 7.16 -5.90
C ILE A 465 32.21 6.41 -5.42
N SER A 466 33.00 5.80 -6.32
CA SER A 466 34.36 5.34 -5.95
C SER A 466 35.37 6.48 -5.88
N LYS A 467 35.03 7.67 -6.37
CA LYS A 467 35.87 8.88 -6.34
C LYS A 467 35.59 9.72 -5.09
N PRO A 468 36.59 10.47 -4.58
CA PRO A 468 36.38 11.43 -3.51
C PRO A 468 35.36 12.51 -3.93
N ALA A 469 34.66 13.09 -2.95
CA ALA A 469 33.76 14.23 -3.21
C ALA A 469 34.54 15.37 -3.88
N GLY A 470 33.95 16.00 -4.91
CA GLY A 470 34.63 16.96 -5.77
C GLY A 470 35.14 16.40 -7.09
N GLU A 471 35.20 15.07 -7.25
CA GLU A 471 35.67 14.39 -8.48
C GLU A 471 34.72 13.28 -8.97
N ARG A 472 33.43 13.35 -8.62
CA ARG A 472 32.45 12.28 -8.86
C ARG A 472 31.71 12.42 -10.17
N ILE A 473 31.54 13.62 -10.70
CA ILE A 473 30.78 13.86 -11.92
C ILE A 473 31.63 13.51 -13.13
N THR A 474 31.17 12.49 -13.86
CA THR A 474 31.82 11.95 -15.06
C THR A 474 30.84 11.90 -16.22
N ASP A 475 31.37 11.83 -17.45
CA ASP A 475 30.58 11.77 -18.68
C ASP A 475 29.52 12.89 -18.81
N LEU A 476 29.83 14.08 -18.30
CA LEU A 476 28.94 15.25 -18.36
C LEU A 476 28.81 15.75 -19.80
N THR A 477 27.61 15.62 -20.37
CA THR A 477 27.31 16.01 -21.75
C THR A 477 26.02 16.81 -21.88
N PHE A 478 26.00 17.76 -22.80
CA PHE A 478 24.82 18.51 -23.21
C PHE A 478 24.56 18.26 -24.70
N LYS A 479 23.35 17.84 -25.06
CA LYS A 479 22.98 17.46 -26.44
C LYS A 479 24.00 16.51 -27.09
N GLY A 480 24.49 15.55 -26.31
CA GLY A 480 25.46 14.52 -26.72
C GLY A 480 26.92 14.99 -26.85
N LYS A 481 27.24 16.27 -26.54
CA LYS A 481 28.61 16.79 -26.58
C LYS A 481 29.15 17.04 -25.16
N PRO A 482 30.43 16.76 -24.88
CA PRO A 482 31.05 17.08 -23.60
C PRO A 482 30.90 18.56 -23.25
N VAL A 483 30.54 18.85 -22.00
CA VAL A 483 30.46 20.22 -21.48
C VAL A 483 31.87 20.78 -21.30
N LYS A 484 32.11 22.00 -21.77
CA LYS A 484 33.39 22.72 -21.59
C LYS A 484 33.24 23.76 -20.49
N ASP A 485 34.31 23.98 -19.73
CA ASP A 485 34.34 24.94 -18.61
C ASP A 485 33.84 26.35 -18.97
N ASN A 486 34.20 26.83 -20.17
CA ASN A 486 33.85 28.17 -20.66
C ASN A 486 32.54 28.21 -21.48
N GLN A 487 31.81 27.09 -21.58
CA GLN A 487 30.51 27.06 -22.25
C GLN A 487 29.45 27.65 -21.32
N THR A 488 28.60 28.52 -21.85
CA THR A 488 27.52 29.14 -21.09
C THR A 488 26.20 28.41 -21.30
N PHE A 489 25.42 28.29 -20.23
CA PHE A 489 24.08 27.69 -20.21
C PHE A 489 23.12 28.56 -19.41
N THR A 490 21.83 28.36 -19.65
CA THR A 490 20.77 28.85 -18.76
C THR A 490 20.31 27.73 -17.81
N LEU A 491 20.29 28.02 -16.50
CA LEU A 491 19.91 27.09 -15.44
C LEU A 491 18.62 27.55 -14.77
N ALA A 492 17.61 26.68 -14.73
CA ALA A 492 16.41 26.85 -13.93
C ALA A 492 16.57 26.18 -12.56
N LEU A 493 16.26 26.92 -11.50
CA LEU A 493 16.33 26.45 -10.12
C LEU A 493 15.41 27.28 -9.21
N ASN A 494 15.07 26.75 -8.05
CA ASN A 494 14.27 27.50 -7.09
C ASN A 494 15.08 28.65 -6.42
N ASN A 495 14.37 29.70 -6.02
CA ASN A 495 14.96 30.91 -5.44
C ASN A 495 15.79 30.66 -4.17
N TYR A 496 15.41 29.68 -3.34
CA TYR A 496 16.17 29.28 -2.15
C TYR A 496 17.53 28.67 -2.52
N ARG A 497 17.55 27.74 -3.48
CA ARG A 497 18.78 27.12 -3.98
C ARG A 497 19.71 28.16 -4.58
N TYR A 498 19.15 29.07 -5.39
CA TYR A 498 19.89 30.20 -5.94
C TYR A 498 20.60 31.00 -4.84
N GLY A 499 19.86 31.41 -3.80
CA GLY A 499 20.42 32.18 -2.69
C GLY A 499 21.56 31.44 -1.98
N GLY A 500 21.39 30.14 -1.72
CA GLY A 500 22.43 29.30 -1.11
C GLY A 500 23.70 29.19 -1.94
N LEU A 501 23.58 28.93 -3.25
CA LEU A 501 24.73 28.80 -4.15
C LEU A 501 25.45 30.14 -4.40
N LYS A 502 24.70 31.25 -4.42
CA LYS A 502 25.27 32.60 -4.50
C LYS A 502 26.07 32.93 -3.24
N ALA A 503 25.52 32.61 -2.06
CA ALA A 503 26.19 32.83 -0.78
C ALA A 503 27.44 31.96 -0.61
N SER A 504 27.45 30.74 -1.17
CA SER A 504 28.62 29.85 -1.13
C SER A 504 29.69 30.17 -2.18
N GLY A 505 29.43 31.11 -3.09
CA GLY A 505 30.35 31.46 -4.19
C GLY A 505 30.45 30.40 -5.29
N ILE A 506 29.49 29.46 -5.38
CA ILE A 506 29.42 28.50 -6.50
C ILE A 506 28.81 29.16 -7.73
N LEU A 507 27.85 30.07 -7.52
CA LEU A 507 27.16 30.79 -8.59
C LEU A 507 27.41 32.29 -8.48
N HIS A 508 27.84 32.93 -9.57
CA HIS A 508 28.25 34.34 -9.53
C HIS A 508 27.27 35.31 -10.16
N ASN A 509 26.41 34.85 -11.08
CA ASN A 509 25.50 35.73 -11.82
C ASN A 509 24.21 36.05 -11.05
N ASP A 510 23.57 37.14 -11.44
CA ASP A 510 22.22 37.50 -10.98
C ASP A 510 21.18 36.82 -11.87
N PRO A 511 19.97 36.54 -11.37
CA PRO A 511 18.94 35.86 -12.15
C PRO A 511 18.48 36.73 -13.30
N SER A 512 18.46 36.16 -14.50
CA SER A 512 17.88 36.76 -15.71
C SER A 512 16.35 36.70 -15.70
N PHE A 513 15.77 35.79 -14.91
CA PHE A 513 14.33 35.67 -14.71
C PHE A 513 14.00 35.32 -13.25
N LYS A 514 12.92 35.91 -12.73
CA LYS A 514 12.30 35.59 -11.44
C LYS A 514 10.80 35.44 -11.64
N SER A 515 10.22 34.30 -11.30
CA SER A 515 8.78 34.10 -11.44
C SER A 515 7.99 34.80 -10.33
N GLU A 516 6.81 35.31 -10.68
CA GLU A 516 5.78 35.71 -9.70
C GLU A 516 5.04 34.50 -9.13
N LYS A 517 4.90 33.43 -9.93
CA LYS A 517 4.28 32.15 -9.53
C LYS A 517 5.23 31.30 -8.68
N THR A 518 4.67 30.50 -7.78
CA THR A 518 5.42 29.45 -7.09
C THR A 518 5.60 28.22 -8.00
N ILE A 519 6.60 27.39 -7.71
CA ILE A 519 6.80 26.12 -8.42
C ILE A 519 5.59 25.18 -8.25
N GLN A 520 4.94 25.19 -7.08
CA GLN A 520 3.67 24.48 -6.87
C GLN A 520 2.61 24.93 -7.88
N GLN A 521 2.49 26.22 -8.14
CA GLN A 521 1.53 26.73 -9.13
C GLN A 521 1.88 26.27 -10.55
N TYR A 522 3.16 26.26 -10.92
CA TYR A 522 3.59 25.69 -12.21
C TYR A 522 3.26 24.20 -12.33
N ILE A 523 3.39 23.43 -11.25
CA ILE A 523 2.98 22.02 -11.22
C ILE A 523 1.47 21.89 -11.41
N ILE A 524 0.66 22.68 -10.70
CA ILE A 524 -0.80 22.69 -10.84
C ILE A 524 -1.20 23.02 -12.27
N ASP A 525 -0.63 24.09 -12.84
CA ASP A 525 -0.93 24.56 -14.19
C ASP A 525 -0.56 23.49 -15.22
N TYR A 526 0.64 22.91 -15.13
CA TYR A 526 1.09 21.85 -16.03
C TYR A 526 0.16 20.64 -16.02
N ILE A 527 -0.25 20.15 -14.85
CA ILE A 527 -1.15 18.99 -14.75
C ILE A 527 -2.53 19.34 -15.31
N ARG A 528 -3.05 20.55 -15.04
CA ARG A 528 -4.33 21.02 -15.59
C ARG A 528 -4.33 21.15 -17.11
N GLU A 529 -3.22 21.58 -17.69
CA GLU A 529 -3.04 21.73 -19.14
C GLU A 529 -2.91 20.37 -19.82
N ASN A 530 -2.10 19.47 -19.26
CA ASN A 530 -1.85 18.15 -19.84
C ASN A 530 -2.97 17.14 -19.58
N LYS A 531 -3.83 17.37 -18.57
CA LYS A 531 -4.92 16.51 -18.07
C LYS A 531 -4.46 15.16 -17.53
N THR A 532 -3.58 14.47 -18.24
CA THR A 532 -3.04 13.17 -17.89
C THR A 532 -1.52 13.26 -17.85
N ILE A 533 -0.92 12.77 -16.78
CA ILE A 533 0.54 12.68 -16.62
C ILE A 533 0.99 11.22 -16.61
N ASN A 534 2.07 10.94 -17.32
CA ASN A 534 2.65 9.61 -17.44
C ASN A 534 3.96 9.53 -16.64
N PRO A 535 4.19 8.47 -15.87
CA PRO A 535 5.48 8.25 -15.24
C PRO A 535 6.51 7.93 -16.34
N ALA A 536 7.50 8.80 -16.51
CA ALA A 536 8.57 8.66 -17.48
C ALA A 536 9.89 9.08 -16.87
N VAL A 537 10.93 8.28 -17.12
CA VAL A 537 12.34 8.60 -16.81
C VAL A 537 13.10 8.85 -18.10
N ASP A 538 13.99 9.84 -18.12
CA ASP A 538 14.87 10.08 -19.26
C ASP A 538 16.21 9.31 -19.18
N ASN A 539 16.52 8.73 -18.01
CA ASN A 539 17.74 7.96 -17.74
C ASN A 539 19.03 8.75 -18.03
N ASN A 540 18.98 10.07 -17.90
CA ASN A 540 20.10 10.94 -18.16
C ASN A 540 21.22 10.80 -17.12
N TRP A 541 20.94 10.23 -15.94
CA TRP A 541 21.93 9.98 -14.90
C TRP A 541 21.88 8.59 -14.29
N LYS A 542 23.01 8.17 -13.71
CA LYS A 542 23.13 6.98 -12.87
C LYS A 542 24.33 7.04 -11.94
N ILE A 543 24.26 6.26 -10.87
CA ILE A 543 25.40 6.00 -9.99
C ILE A 543 26.27 4.90 -10.62
N ILE A 544 27.59 5.10 -10.59
CA ILE A 544 28.60 4.11 -10.97
C ILE A 544 29.70 4.04 -9.89
N GLY A 545 30.62 3.09 -10.04
CA GLY A 545 31.74 2.94 -9.12
C GLY A 545 31.41 2.18 -7.83
N ALA A 546 30.22 1.57 -7.75
CA ALA A 546 29.89 0.58 -6.72
C ALA A 546 29.72 -0.80 -7.36
N ASP A 547 30.36 -1.81 -6.79
CA ASP A 547 30.14 -3.21 -7.16
C ASP A 547 29.08 -3.81 -6.25
N LEU A 548 27.83 -3.68 -6.68
CA LEU A 548 26.66 -4.23 -5.98
C LEU A 548 26.31 -5.65 -6.45
N ALA A 549 27.13 -6.30 -7.28
CA ALA A 549 26.82 -7.63 -7.83
C ALA A 549 27.25 -8.79 -6.90
N HIS A 550 27.47 -8.51 -5.62
CA HIS A 550 27.94 -9.51 -4.67
C HIS A 550 26.91 -10.65 -4.47
N PRO A 551 27.30 -11.94 -4.50
CA PRO A 551 26.35 -13.07 -4.42
C PRO A 551 25.49 -13.12 -3.15
N GLN A 552 25.90 -12.46 -2.07
CA GLN A 552 25.16 -12.40 -0.81
C GLN A 552 24.31 -11.13 -0.65
N ARG A 553 24.30 -10.21 -1.62
CA ARG A 553 23.56 -8.95 -1.52
C ARG A 553 22.07 -9.20 -1.32
N ASP A 554 21.47 -10.09 -2.12
CA ASP A 554 20.04 -10.39 -2.03
C ASP A 554 19.65 -10.92 -0.65
N GLN A 555 20.47 -11.81 -0.07
CA GLN A 555 20.25 -12.31 1.28
C GLN A 555 20.33 -11.18 2.32
N VAL A 556 21.28 -10.26 2.20
CA VAL A 556 21.42 -9.12 3.11
C VAL A 556 20.23 -8.15 2.98
N ILE A 557 19.78 -7.86 1.75
CA ILE A 557 18.60 -7.00 1.52
C ILE A 557 17.35 -7.60 2.14
N GLU A 558 17.15 -8.91 1.97
CA GLU A 558 16.05 -9.64 2.58
C GLU A 558 16.10 -9.56 4.12
N LEU A 559 17.28 -9.69 4.73
CA LEU A 559 17.48 -9.51 6.18
C LEU A 559 17.22 -8.07 6.64
N ILE A 560 17.61 -7.07 5.85
CA ILE A 560 17.32 -5.66 6.13
C ILE A 560 15.81 -5.40 6.09
N ASN A 561 15.15 -5.87 5.03
CA ASN A 561 13.72 -5.68 4.83
C ASN A 561 12.88 -6.42 5.90
N ALA A 562 13.42 -7.53 6.43
CA ALA A 562 12.86 -8.24 7.58
C ALA A 562 13.14 -7.57 8.94
N GLY A 563 13.93 -6.50 8.99
CA GLY A 563 14.30 -5.79 10.22
C GLY A 563 15.34 -6.52 11.08
N ILE A 564 16.04 -7.51 10.52
CA ILE A 564 17.08 -8.27 11.21
C ILE A 564 18.42 -7.54 11.15
N ILE A 565 18.73 -6.92 10.01
CA ILE A 565 19.86 -5.99 9.86
C ILE A 565 19.27 -4.58 9.84
N GLU A 566 19.68 -3.74 10.79
CA GLU A 566 19.25 -2.35 10.81
C GLU A 566 20.07 -1.52 9.83
N ILE A 567 19.37 -0.67 9.05
CA ILE A 567 20.03 0.38 8.28
C ILE A 567 20.53 1.45 9.26
N PRO A 568 21.84 1.76 9.29
CA PRO A 568 22.37 2.76 10.20
C PRO A 568 21.81 4.12 9.82
N ALA A 569 21.07 4.76 10.72
CA ALA A 569 20.53 6.10 10.51
C ALA A 569 21.13 7.07 11.53
N LYS A 570 21.41 8.31 11.10
CA LYS A 570 21.90 9.39 11.97
C LYS A 570 21.09 10.64 11.71
N ASN A 571 20.51 11.22 12.76
CA ASN A 571 19.63 12.39 12.67
C ASN A 571 18.46 12.15 11.69
N ARG A 572 18.39 12.93 10.60
CA ARG A 572 17.38 12.84 9.55
C ARG A 572 17.90 12.19 8.26
N SER A 573 19.13 11.65 8.27
CA SER A 573 19.74 10.99 7.13
C SER A 573 19.65 9.48 7.30
N TRP A 574 18.92 8.84 6.39
CA TRP A 574 18.80 7.39 6.34
C TRP A 574 20.10 6.80 5.77
N ASN A 575 20.41 5.54 6.07
CA ASN A 575 21.64 4.85 5.65
C ASN A 575 22.93 5.70 5.70
N ALA A 576 23.26 6.24 6.88
CA ALA A 576 24.43 7.07 7.14
C ALA A 576 25.77 6.34 6.92
N LYS A 577 25.76 5.01 6.81
CA LYS A 577 26.93 4.16 6.55
C LYS A 577 26.49 2.95 5.73
N SER A 578 27.26 2.54 4.73
CA SER A 578 26.92 1.34 3.96
C SER A 578 27.03 0.06 4.81
N ILE A 579 26.08 -0.86 4.60
CA ILE A 579 26.22 -2.25 5.02
C ILE A 579 27.30 -2.92 4.17
N ASN A 580 28.40 -3.31 4.80
CA ASN A 580 29.54 -3.95 4.13
C ASN A 580 29.61 -5.43 4.47
N ILE A 581 29.84 -6.28 3.46
CA ILE A 581 29.93 -7.72 3.67
C ILE A 581 31.06 -8.11 4.62
N ASN A 582 32.13 -7.31 4.70
CA ASN A 582 33.29 -7.61 5.55
C ASN A 582 33.10 -7.14 7.00
N ASP A 583 32.01 -6.42 7.32
CA ASP A 583 31.76 -5.96 8.69
C ASP A 583 31.44 -7.20 9.58
N PRO A 584 32.11 -7.37 10.74
CA PRO A 584 31.95 -8.57 11.59
C PRO A 584 30.51 -8.84 12.03
N GLU A 585 29.72 -7.79 12.26
CA GLU A 585 28.31 -7.87 12.63
C GLU A 585 27.42 -8.43 11.50
N VAL A 586 27.72 -8.08 10.25
CA VAL A 586 27.03 -8.59 9.06
C VAL A 586 27.36 -10.07 8.86
N GLN A 587 28.64 -10.44 8.97
CA GLN A 587 29.07 -11.83 8.90
C GLN A 587 28.48 -12.69 10.03
N ALA A 588 28.46 -12.18 11.26
CA ALA A 588 27.82 -12.86 12.40
C ALA A 588 26.33 -13.08 12.14
N THR A 589 25.63 -12.07 11.60
CA THR A 589 24.20 -12.16 11.27
C THR A 589 23.94 -13.19 10.15
N LEU A 590 24.72 -13.18 9.07
CA LEU A 590 24.61 -14.16 7.99
C LEU A 590 24.91 -15.59 8.45
N ASN A 591 25.80 -15.74 9.43
CA ASN A 591 26.07 -17.04 10.03
C ASN A 591 24.92 -17.52 10.93
N LYS A 592 24.31 -16.60 11.68
CA LYS A 592 23.21 -16.86 12.63
C LYS A 592 21.85 -17.11 11.97
N TYR A 593 21.56 -16.41 10.87
CA TYR A 593 20.29 -16.52 10.16
C TYR A 593 20.44 -17.38 8.90
N LYS A 594 19.82 -18.55 8.90
CA LYS A 594 19.82 -19.47 7.75
C LYS A 594 18.55 -19.27 6.92
N LYS A 595 18.73 -19.04 5.62
CA LYS A 595 17.63 -18.96 4.65
C LYS A 595 17.10 -20.35 4.31
N ILE A 596 15.81 -20.55 4.45
CA ILE A 596 15.08 -21.77 4.10
C ILE A 596 13.98 -21.41 3.12
N ASP A 597 14.02 -22.00 1.92
CA ASP A 597 13.04 -21.80 0.87
C ASP A 597 12.23 -23.08 0.67
N ILE A 598 10.91 -22.95 0.72
CA ILE A 598 9.97 -24.03 0.44
C ILE A 598 9.28 -23.70 -0.88
N LEU A 599 9.67 -24.41 -1.93
CA LEU A 599 9.04 -24.32 -3.24
C LEU A 599 7.94 -25.38 -3.32
N SER A 600 6.74 -24.95 -3.69
CA SER A 600 5.58 -25.83 -3.79
C SER A 600 4.97 -25.88 -5.18
N THR A 601 4.38 -27.03 -5.49
CA THR A 601 3.37 -27.15 -6.55
C THR A 601 2.11 -27.79 -5.99
N ASN A 602 1.04 -27.76 -6.78
CA ASN A 602 -0.21 -28.44 -6.52
C ASN A 602 -0.92 -28.64 -7.88
N ASP A 603 -1.83 -29.61 -7.95
CA ASP A 603 -2.72 -29.80 -9.10
C ASP A 603 -1.93 -29.93 -10.41
N PHE A 604 -0.83 -30.68 -10.38
CA PHE A 604 0.02 -30.89 -11.55
C PHE A 604 -0.73 -31.69 -12.63
N HIS A 605 -1.64 -32.57 -12.23
CA HIS A 605 -2.55 -33.33 -13.08
C HIS A 605 -1.88 -34.01 -14.30
N GLY A 606 -0.67 -34.52 -14.11
CA GLY A 606 0.08 -35.20 -15.17
C GLY A 606 0.45 -34.32 -16.36
N ASN A 607 0.48 -32.98 -16.24
CA ASN A 607 0.74 -32.04 -17.34
C ASN A 607 2.22 -32.00 -17.78
N LEU A 608 2.67 -33.11 -18.35
CA LEU A 608 4.06 -33.39 -18.69
C LEU A 608 4.50 -32.80 -20.03
N ARG A 609 3.58 -32.66 -20.99
CA ARG A 609 3.91 -32.18 -22.35
C ARG A 609 3.86 -30.66 -22.45
N GLY A 610 4.89 -30.08 -23.09
CA GLY A 610 4.92 -28.65 -23.41
C GLY A 610 3.97 -28.29 -24.54
N GLY A 611 3.51 -27.04 -24.57
CA GLY A 611 2.61 -26.51 -25.60
C GLY A 611 1.81 -25.33 -25.05
N TYR A 612 0.49 -25.49 -24.92
CA TYR A 612 -0.34 -24.52 -24.20
C TYR A 612 -0.02 -24.51 -22.69
N GLU A 613 0.39 -25.65 -22.14
CA GLU A 613 0.91 -25.80 -20.78
C GLU A 613 2.43 -25.66 -20.73
N ALA A 614 2.98 -25.48 -19.52
CA ALA A 614 4.43 -25.33 -19.34
C ALA A 614 5.20 -26.60 -19.77
N GLY A 615 4.68 -27.78 -19.43
CA GLY A 615 5.35 -29.07 -19.62
C GLY A 615 6.52 -29.30 -18.66
N ALA A 616 6.89 -30.56 -18.47
CA ALA A 616 7.88 -31.01 -17.51
C ALA A 616 9.27 -30.37 -17.72
N ALA A 617 9.71 -30.21 -18.98
CA ALA A 617 11.03 -29.68 -19.29
C ALA A 617 11.20 -28.20 -18.88
N LYS A 618 10.19 -27.37 -19.15
CA LYS A 618 10.20 -25.95 -18.73
C LYS A 618 10.01 -25.84 -17.24
N PHE A 619 9.11 -26.63 -16.68
CA PHE A 619 8.84 -26.70 -15.25
C PHE A 619 10.10 -27.05 -14.44
N ALA A 620 10.80 -28.11 -14.82
CA ALA A 620 12.06 -28.52 -14.22
C ALA A 620 13.15 -27.44 -14.33
N ALA A 621 13.27 -26.77 -15.48
CA ALA A 621 14.24 -25.70 -15.66
C ALA A 621 14.00 -24.50 -14.72
N VAL A 622 12.74 -24.11 -14.51
CA VAL A 622 12.40 -23.04 -13.55
C VAL A 622 12.68 -23.48 -12.11
N ILE A 623 12.31 -24.70 -11.72
CA ILE A 623 12.65 -25.23 -10.39
C ILE A 623 14.16 -25.21 -10.15
N ASN A 624 14.94 -25.71 -11.12
CA ASN A 624 16.39 -25.75 -11.01
C ASN A 624 17.02 -24.35 -10.94
N TYR A 625 16.41 -23.34 -11.57
CA TYR A 625 16.83 -21.95 -11.44
C TYR A 625 16.72 -21.46 -9.99
N TYR A 626 15.57 -21.66 -9.32
CA TYR A 626 15.38 -21.23 -7.93
C TYR A 626 16.23 -22.05 -6.95
N LYS A 627 16.33 -23.37 -7.13
CA LYS A 627 17.22 -24.22 -6.31
C LYS A 627 18.67 -23.75 -6.37
N LYS A 628 19.14 -23.25 -7.53
CA LYS A 628 20.51 -22.76 -7.68
C LYS A 628 20.79 -21.50 -6.86
N GLN A 629 19.77 -20.69 -6.54
CA GLN A 629 19.94 -19.49 -5.72
C GLN A 629 20.15 -19.82 -4.24
N ASN A 630 19.55 -20.91 -3.74
CA ASN A 630 19.73 -21.38 -2.36
C ASN A 630 19.92 -22.91 -2.31
N PRO A 631 21.07 -23.44 -2.78
CA PRO A 631 21.25 -24.87 -3.04
C PRO A 631 21.24 -25.75 -1.78
N LYS A 632 21.52 -25.18 -0.61
CA LYS A 632 21.51 -25.89 0.67
C LYS A 632 20.23 -25.68 1.47
N GLY A 633 19.50 -24.60 1.19
CA GLY A 633 18.33 -24.16 1.95
C GLY A 633 16.99 -24.39 1.25
N THR A 634 16.95 -24.96 0.03
CA THR A 634 15.71 -25.13 -0.73
C THR A 634 15.18 -26.56 -0.65
N ILE A 635 13.89 -26.72 -0.33
CA ILE A 635 13.13 -27.98 -0.48
C ILE A 635 11.95 -27.82 -1.44
N LEU A 636 11.50 -28.94 -1.99
CA LEU A 636 10.37 -29.04 -2.92
C LEU A 636 9.25 -29.87 -2.30
N VAL A 637 8.02 -29.38 -2.38
CA VAL A 637 6.84 -30.08 -1.84
C VAL A 637 5.65 -30.00 -2.81
N SER A 638 4.75 -30.97 -2.75
CA SER A 638 3.51 -30.97 -3.55
C SER A 638 2.27 -30.92 -2.67
N GLY A 639 1.32 -30.06 -2.99
CA GLY A 639 0.00 -29.95 -2.37
C GLY A 639 -0.96 -31.06 -2.81
N GLY A 640 -0.55 -32.04 -3.61
CA GLY A 640 -1.41 -33.13 -4.08
C GLY A 640 -1.99 -32.91 -5.49
N ASP A 641 -2.83 -33.83 -5.93
CA ASP A 641 -3.42 -33.94 -7.27
C ASP A 641 -2.38 -33.88 -8.40
N SER A 642 -1.35 -34.72 -8.25
CA SER A 642 -0.18 -34.65 -9.14
C SER A 642 -0.31 -35.52 -10.38
N TYR A 643 -1.08 -36.61 -10.32
CA TYR A 643 -1.00 -37.72 -11.27
C TYR A 643 -2.08 -37.67 -12.36
N GLN A 644 -3.36 -37.78 -11.98
CA GLN A 644 -4.44 -37.93 -12.94
C GLN A 644 -4.61 -36.67 -13.81
N GLY A 645 -4.80 -36.83 -15.13
CA GLY A 645 -5.29 -35.75 -15.99
C GLY A 645 -4.89 -35.85 -17.46
N THR A 646 -3.68 -36.33 -17.77
CA THR A 646 -3.23 -36.52 -19.16
C THR A 646 -3.05 -38.00 -19.51
N PRO A 647 -3.24 -38.42 -20.78
CA PRO A 647 -3.05 -39.81 -21.19
C PRO A 647 -1.68 -40.38 -20.82
N VAL A 648 -0.61 -39.58 -20.95
CA VAL A 648 0.76 -40.02 -20.61
C VAL A 648 0.85 -40.41 -19.13
N SER A 649 0.18 -39.68 -18.24
CA SER A 649 0.20 -39.99 -16.82
C SER A 649 -0.85 -41.04 -16.44
N THR A 650 -2.09 -40.89 -16.89
CA THR A 650 -3.20 -41.76 -16.50
C THR A 650 -3.00 -43.22 -16.94
N LEU A 651 -2.57 -43.46 -18.19
CA LEU A 651 -2.35 -44.83 -18.68
C LEU A 651 -1.12 -45.51 -18.07
N ASN A 652 -0.27 -44.74 -17.39
CA ASN A 652 0.89 -45.25 -16.65
C ASN A 652 0.69 -45.12 -15.13
N HIS A 653 -0.54 -44.94 -14.65
CA HIS A 653 -0.89 -44.77 -13.24
C HIS A 653 0.04 -43.81 -12.48
N GLY A 654 0.37 -42.66 -13.08
CA GLY A 654 1.17 -41.62 -12.43
C GLY A 654 2.69 -41.79 -12.51
N ALA A 655 3.20 -42.95 -12.93
CA ALA A 655 4.64 -43.25 -13.00
C ALA A 655 5.55 -42.15 -13.62
N PRO A 656 5.21 -41.50 -14.75
CA PRO A 656 6.05 -40.42 -15.30
C PRO A 656 6.17 -39.19 -14.38
N VAL A 657 5.12 -38.88 -13.62
CA VAL A 657 5.16 -37.75 -12.66
C VAL A 657 6.00 -38.14 -11.46
N ILE A 658 5.88 -39.38 -10.98
CA ILE A 658 6.74 -39.92 -9.90
C ILE A 658 8.21 -39.83 -10.31
N GLU A 659 8.57 -40.30 -11.51
CA GLU A 659 9.95 -40.24 -12.01
C GLU A 659 10.45 -38.80 -12.15
N LEU A 660 9.61 -37.87 -12.61
CA LEU A 660 9.93 -36.44 -12.67
C LEU A 660 10.16 -35.84 -11.28
N PHE A 661 9.30 -36.15 -10.30
CA PHE A 661 9.39 -35.60 -8.95
C PHE A 661 10.58 -36.19 -8.19
N ASN A 662 10.90 -37.47 -8.38
CA ASN A 662 12.12 -38.10 -7.88
C ASN A 662 13.36 -37.40 -8.48
N TYR A 663 13.37 -37.16 -9.80
CA TYR A 663 14.45 -36.43 -10.47
C TYR A 663 14.66 -35.02 -9.91
N LEU A 664 13.57 -34.29 -9.65
CA LEU A 664 13.63 -32.93 -9.10
C LEU A 664 13.99 -32.90 -7.60
N GLY A 665 13.87 -34.04 -6.91
CA GLY A 665 14.16 -34.16 -5.49
C GLY A 665 13.05 -33.56 -4.62
N TYR A 666 11.79 -33.91 -4.89
CA TYR A 666 10.70 -33.60 -3.97
C TYR A 666 10.97 -34.22 -2.60
N THR A 667 10.54 -33.53 -1.55
CA THR A 667 10.68 -33.95 -0.15
C THR A 667 9.39 -34.61 0.35
N ALA A 668 8.24 -34.00 0.04
CA ALA A 668 6.94 -34.50 0.46
C ALA A 668 5.82 -34.15 -0.53
N SER A 669 4.73 -34.93 -0.48
CA SER A 669 3.46 -34.64 -1.15
C SER A 669 2.30 -34.80 -0.17
N ALA A 670 1.36 -33.86 -0.15
CA ALA A 670 0.04 -34.11 0.40
C ALA A 670 -0.73 -35.10 -0.49
N ILE A 671 -1.79 -35.68 0.07
CA ILE A 671 -2.74 -36.52 -0.65
C ILE A 671 -3.97 -35.66 -0.96
N GLY A 672 -4.21 -35.41 -2.25
CA GLY A 672 -5.43 -34.82 -2.78
C GLY A 672 -6.47 -35.87 -3.16
N ASN A 673 -7.59 -35.41 -3.71
CA ASN A 673 -8.70 -36.29 -4.05
C ASN A 673 -8.38 -37.17 -5.27
N HIS A 674 -7.62 -36.67 -6.24
CA HIS A 674 -7.29 -37.41 -7.46
C HIS A 674 -6.19 -38.46 -7.26
N GLU A 675 -5.51 -38.48 -6.11
CA GLU A 675 -4.67 -39.60 -5.71
C GLU A 675 -5.48 -40.90 -5.47
N PHE A 676 -6.79 -40.81 -5.23
CA PHE A 676 -7.68 -41.96 -5.03
C PHE A 676 -8.36 -42.46 -6.30
N ASP A 677 -8.10 -41.85 -7.47
CA ASP A 677 -8.82 -42.18 -8.70
C ASP A 677 -8.63 -43.63 -9.17
N TRP A 678 -7.54 -44.27 -8.78
CA TRP A 678 -7.27 -45.69 -9.05
C TRP A 678 -7.47 -46.61 -7.84
N GLY A 679 -8.07 -46.08 -6.76
CA GLY A 679 -8.28 -46.81 -5.51
C GLY A 679 -7.07 -46.77 -4.56
N GLN A 680 -7.31 -47.16 -3.30
CA GLN A 680 -6.31 -47.10 -2.23
C GLN A 680 -5.12 -48.03 -2.44
N ASP A 681 -5.33 -49.20 -3.04
CA ASP A 681 -4.25 -50.18 -3.26
C ASP A 681 -3.23 -49.62 -4.26
N VAL A 682 -3.69 -49.00 -5.35
CA VAL A 682 -2.82 -48.35 -6.33
C VAL A 682 -2.12 -47.13 -5.72
N LEU A 683 -2.83 -46.34 -4.90
CA LEU A 683 -2.19 -45.24 -4.16
C LEU A 683 -1.06 -45.77 -3.25
N ALA A 684 -1.29 -46.88 -2.54
CA ALA A 684 -0.26 -47.49 -1.71
C ALA A 684 0.97 -47.93 -2.54
N GLU A 685 0.77 -48.49 -3.74
CA GLU A 685 1.88 -48.80 -4.67
C GLU A 685 2.62 -47.55 -5.16
N ILE A 686 1.89 -46.49 -5.51
CA ILE A 686 2.45 -45.20 -5.92
C ILE A 686 3.35 -44.65 -4.79
N THR A 687 2.91 -44.73 -3.54
CA THR A 687 3.69 -44.24 -2.39
C THR A 687 5.01 -44.99 -2.19
N GLN A 688 5.09 -46.25 -2.62
CA GLN A 688 6.31 -47.06 -2.53
C GLN A 688 7.32 -46.73 -3.65
N GLN A 689 6.85 -46.21 -4.79
CA GLN A 689 7.69 -45.82 -5.93
C GLN A 689 8.29 -44.41 -5.78
N ALA A 690 7.72 -43.58 -4.89
CA ALA A 690 8.17 -42.22 -4.64
C ALA A 690 9.39 -42.16 -3.70
N ASP A 691 10.41 -41.40 -4.08
CA ASP A 691 11.56 -41.11 -3.21
C ASP A 691 11.18 -40.10 -2.10
N TYR A 692 10.12 -39.33 -2.34
CA TYR A 692 9.49 -38.39 -1.40
C TYR A 692 8.45 -39.07 -0.51
N LYS A 693 8.03 -38.38 0.58
CA LYS A 693 7.06 -38.93 1.53
C LYS A 693 5.67 -38.35 1.31
N PHE A 694 4.67 -39.23 1.27
CA PHE A 694 3.27 -38.82 1.35
C PHE A 694 2.91 -38.47 2.79
N VAL A 695 2.22 -37.34 2.97
CA VAL A 695 1.79 -36.85 4.27
C VAL A 695 0.28 -36.59 4.31
N ALA A 696 -0.39 -37.11 5.33
CA ALA A 696 -1.81 -36.89 5.61
C ALA A 696 -2.12 -37.21 7.09
N ALA A 697 -2.35 -36.19 7.91
CA ALA A 697 -2.59 -36.33 9.34
C ALA A 697 -4.04 -36.55 9.71
N ASN A 698 -4.97 -36.10 8.85
CA ASN A 698 -6.40 -36.15 9.09
C ASN A 698 -7.09 -37.30 8.34
N LEU A 699 -6.33 -38.15 7.65
CA LEU A 699 -6.84 -39.27 6.87
C LEU A 699 -6.74 -40.59 7.66
N TYR A 700 -7.88 -41.10 8.11
CA TYR A 700 -7.96 -42.26 9.00
C TYR A 700 -8.62 -43.45 8.30
N ASN A 701 -8.13 -44.65 8.61
CA ASN A 701 -8.83 -45.89 8.28
C ASN A 701 -9.90 -46.17 9.35
N LYS A 702 -11.17 -46.23 8.95
CA LYS A 702 -12.32 -46.47 9.84
C LYS A 702 -12.22 -47.76 10.63
N ASN A 703 -11.60 -48.79 10.07
CA ASN A 703 -11.52 -50.12 10.69
C ASN A 703 -10.48 -50.16 11.82
N THR A 704 -9.36 -49.44 11.66
CA THR A 704 -8.27 -49.44 12.65
C THR A 704 -8.30 -48.21 13.56
N ASN A 705 -9.04 -47.17 13.17
CA ASN A 705 -9.04 -45.85 13.81
C ASN A 705 -7.62 -45.22 13.90
N GLN A 706 -6.75 -45.57 12.95
CA GLN A 706 -5.40 -45.04 12.82
C GLN A 706 -5.27 -44.26 11.52
N VAL A 707 -4.26 -43.38 11.45
CA VAL A 707 -3.86 -42.74 10.18
C VAL A 707 -3.51 -43.84 9.18
N VAL A 708 -3.86 -43.65 7.91
CA VAL A 708 -3.55 -44.61 6.84
C VAL A 708 -2.06 -44.95 6.79
N ASP A 709 -1.72 -46.19 6.45
CA ASP A 709 -0.36 -46.74 6.52
C ASP A 709 0.55 -46.30 5.36
N TYR A 710 -0.03 -45.94 4.21
CA TYR A 710 0.67 -45.39 3.05
C TYR A 710 0.99 -43.89 3.16
N ALA A 711 0.63 -43.22 4.27
CA ALA A 711 0.97 -41.82 4.51
C ALA A 711 1.45 -41.60 5.95
N LYS A 712 2.30 -40.59 6.15
CA LYS A 712 2.70 -40.16 7.50
C LYS A 712 1.86 -38.96 7.95
N PRO A 713 1.51 -38.83 9.23
CA PRO A 713 0.84 -37.60 9.69
C PRO A 713 1.73 -36.36 9.50
N TYR A 714 3.03 -36.52 9.75
CA TYR A 714 4.03 -35.50 9.48
C TYR A 714 5.40 -36.14 9.25
N ILE A 715 6.33 -35.35 8.70
CA ILE A 715 7.77 -35.66 8.68
C ILE A 715 8.57 -34.50 9.26
N ILE A 716 9.81 -34.77 9.68
CA ILE A 716 10.80 -33.74 10.00
C ILE A 716 12.02 -34.00 9.12
N THR A 717 12.45 -33.00 8.38
CA THR A 717 13.65 -33.05 7.53
C THR A 717 14.61 -31.95 7.93
N GLU A 718 15.92 -32.18 7.81
CA GLU A 718 16.93 -31.15 8.05
C GLU A 718 17.31 -30.46 6.74
N VAL A 719 17.30 -29.13 6.74
CA VAL A 719 17.56 -28.26 5.58
C VAL A 719 18.50 -27.16 6.04
N ASN A 720 19.72 -27.11 5.49
CA ASN A 720 20.75 -26.15 5.92
C ASN A 720 20.97 -26.07 7.45
N GLY A 721 20.87 -27.20 8.16
CA GLY A 721 20.96 -27.28 9.62
C GLY A 721 19.68 -26.92 10.39
N VAL A 722 18.58 -26.60 9.68
CA VAL A 722 17.27 -26.29 10.25
C VAL A 722 16.32 -27.48 10.07
N LYS A 723 15.70 -27.95 11.14
CA LYS A 723 14.69 -29.00 11.12
C LYS A 723 13.33 -28.42 10.73
N VAL A 724 12.84 -28.80 9.55
CA VAL A 724 11.55 -28.43 8.98
C VAL A 724 10.55 -29.56 9.21
N GLY A 725 9.54 -29.31 10.02
CA GLY A 725 8.38 -30.16 10.21
C GLY A 725 7.32 -29.91 9.13
N ILE A 726 6.83 -30.97 8.50
CA ILE A 726 5.83 -30.90 7.43
C ILE A 726 4.64 -31.76 7.83
N ILE A 727 3.51 -31.11 8.16
CA ILE A 727 2.26 -31.75 8.54
C ILE A 727 1.40 -31.90 7.28
N GLY A 728 0.93 -33.11 6.99
CA GLY A 728 0.07 -33.35 5.83
C GLY A 728 -1.40 -33.18 6.13
N ILE A 729 -2.20 -32.65 5.19
CA ILE A 729 -3.66 -32.56 5.32
C ILE A 729 -4.34 -32.84 3.97
N SER A 730 -5.33 -33.73 3.97
CA SER A 730 -6.20 -33.98 2.83
C SER A 730 -7.55 -33.29 3.04
N THR A 731 -8.11 -32.65 2.01
CA THR A 731 -9.41 -31.98 2.16
C THR A 731 -10.53 -33.00 2.44
N PRO A 732 -11.43 -32.74 3.43
CA PRO A 732 -12.66 -33.50 3.61
C PRO A 732 -13.58 -33.50 2.39
N ASP A 733 -13.46 -32.52 1.49
CA ASP A 733 -14.25 -32.45 0.25
C ASP A 733 -14.06 -33.69 -0.65
N THR A 734 -12.96 -34.42 -0.46
CA THR A 734 -12.71 -35.74 -1.07
C THR A 734 -13.89 -36.69 -0.92
N LEU A 735 -14.64 -36.63 0.18
CA LEU A 735 -15.85 -37.46 0.40
C LEU A 735 -16.91 -37.28 -0.69
N THR A 736 -16.89 -36.16 -1.40
CA THR A 736 -17.85 -35.81 -2.45
C THR A 736 -17.21 -35.67 -3.84
N SER A 737 -15.89 -35.46 -3.92
CA SER A 737 -15.18 -35.22 -5.18
C SER A 737 -14.55 -36.46 -5.83
N THR A 738 -14.42 -37.60 -5.12
CA THR A 738 -13.93 -38.88 -5.69
C THR A 738 -14.94 -40.03 -5.56
N MET A 739 -14.66 -41.19 -6.17
CA MET A 739 -15.54 -42.36 -6.15
C MET A 739 -15.75 -42.88 -4.72
N PRO A 740 -17.00 -43.00 -4.21
CA PRO A 740 -17.25 -43.44 -2.84
C PRO A 740 -16.68 -44.84 -2.55
N THR A 741 -16.63 -45.72 -3.55
CA THR A 741 -16.04 -47.05 -3.43
C THR A 741 -14.53 -47.01 -3.22
N HIS A 742 -13.82 -46.01 -3.76
CA HIS A 742 -12.37 -45.88 -3.61
C HIS A 742 -11.97 -45.37 -2.21
N ILE A 743 -12.90 -44.78 -1.46
CA ILE A 743 -12.65 -44.17 -0.15
C ILE A 743 -13.58 -44.70 0.96
N ALA A 744 -14.30 -45.80 0.72
CA ALA A 744 -15.40 -46.25 1.58
C ALA A 744 -14.98 -46.45 3.06
N ASN A 745 -13.80 -47.01 3.29
CA ASN A 745 -13.19 -47.27 4.61
C ASN A 745 -12.39 -46.08 5.16
N LEU A 746 -12.39 -44.91 4.52
CA LEU A 746 -11.64 -43.72 4.96
C LEU A 746 -12.52 -42.70 5.68
N GLU A 747 -11.97 -42.09 6.71
CA GLU A 747 -12.53 -40.97 7.47
C GLU A 747 -11.60 -39.76 7.33
N PHE A 748 -12.13 -38.64 6.83
CA PHE A 748 -11.42 -37.36 6.73
C PHE A 748 -11.83 -36.49 7.92
N ARG A 749 -10.89 -36.26 8.84
CA ARG A 749 -11.14 -35.49 10.06
C ARG A 749 -10.96 -34.00 9.83
N ASP A 750 -11.58 -33.20 10.70
CA ASP A 750 -11.47 -31.74 10.70
C ASP A 750 -9.99 -31.29 10.69
N PRO A 751 -9.54 -30.60 9.64
CA PRO A 751 -8.14 -30.20 9.50
C PRO A 751 -7.63 -29.34 10.66
N ALA A 752 -8.39 -28.33 11.08
CA ALA A 752 -7.95 -27.39 12.11
C ALA A 752 -7.74 -28.09 13.46
N THR A 753 -8.64 -29.01 13.83
CA THR A 753 -8.52 -29.83 15.03
C THR A 753 -7.27 -30.71 14.99
N ILE A 754 -7.00 -31.35 13.85
CA ILE A 754 -5.84 -32.24 13.69
C ILE A 754 -4.52 -31.45 13.71
N ILE A 755 -4.43 -30.34 12.99
CA ILE A 755 -3.23 -29.48 12.96
C ILE A 755 -2.91 -28.99 14.38
N ASN A 756 -3.90 -28.46 15.09
CA ASN A 756 -3.71 -27.96 16.46
C ASN A 756 -3.31 -29.05 17.46
N LYS A 757 -3.66 -30.32 17.19
CA LYS A 757 -3.23 -31.46 17.99
C LYS A 757 -1.79 -31.87 17.70
N ILE A 758 -1.36 -31.81 16.43
CA ILE A 758 -0.09 -32.36 15.97
C ILE A 758 1.04 -31.33 15.99
N ALA A 759 0.79 -30.06 15.68
CA ALA A 759 1.84 -29.02 15.64
C ALA A 759 2.69 -28.95 16.93
N PRO A 760 2.11 -29.01 18.15
CA PRO A 760 2.91 -29.08 19.37
C PRO A 760 3.82 -30.31 19.46
N GLN A 761 3.38 -31.46 18.93
CA GLN A 761 4.16 -32.70 18.90
C GLN A 761 5.35 -32.59 17.94
N VAL A 762 5.13 -32.01 16.76
CA VAL A 762 6.18 -31.76 15.77
C VAL A 762 7.24 -30.79 16.34
N LYS A 763 6.78 -29.76 17.06
CA LYS A 763 7.66 -28.83 17.77
C LYS A 763 8.46 -29.54 18.87
N SER A 764 7.82 -30.35 19.70
CA SER A 764 8.49 -31.14 20.74
C SER A 764 9.48 -32.18 20.18
N ALA A 765 9.26 -32.65 18.96
CA ALA A 765 10.19 -33.51 18.23
C ALA A 765 11.39 -32.75 17.63
N GLY A 766 11.49 -31.44 17.88
CA GLY A 766 12.65 -30.61 17.57
C GLY A 766 12.58 -29.87 16.23
N ALA A 767 11.40 -29.74 15.62
CA ALA A 767 11.25 -28.88 14.45
C ALA A 767 11.41 -27.40 14.83
N ASN A 768 12.25 -26.68 14.08
CA ASN A 768 12.42 -25.23 14.21
C ASN A 768 11.35 -24.49 13.40
N LEU A 769 11.05 -24.99 12.21
CA LEU A 769 10.06 -24.46 11.26
C LEU A 769 8.99 -25.52 11.03
N ILE A 770 7.70 -25.17 11.14
CA ILE A 770 6.59 -26.10 10.92
C ILE A 770 5.68 -25.55 9.82
N ILE A 771 5.48 -26.32 8.75
CA ILE A 771 4.51 -25.99 7.70
C ILE A 771 3.42 -27.04 7.59
N VAL A 772 2.24 -26.61 7.16
CA VAL A 772 1.16 -27.50 6.73
C VAL A 772 1.22 -27.61 5.21
N LEU A 773 1.41 -28.84 4.71
CA LEU A 773 1.30 -29.20 3.32
C LEU A 773 -0.06 -29.84 3.12
N SER A 774 -0.94 -29.19 2.35
CA SER A 774 -2.33 -29.63 2.23
C SER A 774 -2.85 -29.62 0.81
N HIS A 775 -3.92 -30.39 0.60
CA HIS A 775 -4.77 -30.31 -0.57
C HIS A 775 -6.09 -29.60 -0.25
N MET A 776 -6.05 -28.46 0.44
CA MET A 776 -7.23 -27.66 0.76
C MET A 776 -7.36 -26.47 -0.21
N PRO A 777 -8.56 -26.14 -0.69
CA PRO A 777 -8.82 -25.04 -1.62
C PRO A 777 -8.68 -23.66 -0.98
N GLY A 778 -8.02 -22.74 -1.68
CA GLY A 778 -8.09 -21.30 -1.45
C GLY A 778 -8.36 -20.51 -2.74
N ASN A 779 -9.13 -19.44 -2.67
CA ASN A 779 -9.49 -18.62 -3.83
C ASN A 779 -9.06 -17.16 -3.63
N THR A 780 -8.72 -16.49 -4.73
CA THR A 780 -8.43 -15.05 -4.74
C THR A 780 -9.45 -14.33 -5.60
N ASP A 781 -10.18 -13.36 -5.04
CA ASP A 781 -10.91 -12.39 -5.83
C ASP A 781 -9.92 -11.38 -6.40
N TRP A 782 -9.67 -11.46 -7.70
CA TRP A 782 -8.69 -10.60 -8.37
C TRP A 782 -9.11 -9.14 -8.50
N SER A 783 -10.38 -8.82 -8.25
CA SER A 783 -10.88 -7.43 -8.29
C SER A 783 -10.66 -6.70 -6.97
N THR A 784 -10.75 -7.40 -5.84
CA THR A 784 -10.62 -6.84 -4.48
C THR A 784 -9.30 -7.22 -3.80
N GLY A 785 -8.67 -8.31 -4.23
CA GLY A 785 -7.52 -8.93 -3.57
C GLY A 785 -7.89 -9.79 -2.36
N GLU A 786 -9.18 -9.97 -2.06
CA GLU A 786 -9.64 -10.78 -0.93
C GLU A 786 -9.42 -12.27 -1.20
N VAL A 787 -9.09 -13.01 -0.13
CA VAL A 787 -8.88 -14.47 -0.19
C VAL A 787 -9.91 -15.21 0.65
N SER A 788 -10.36 -16.36 0.15
CA SER A 788 -11.37 -17.21 0.77
C SER A 788 -11.08 -18.71 0.54
N GLY A 789 -11.95 -19.60 1.04
CA GLY A 789 -11.80 -21.06 0.89
C GLY A 789 -11.38 -21.78 2.17
N GLU A 790 -11.46 -23.11 2.14
CA GLU A 790 -11.16 -23.99 3.29
C GLU A 790 -9.76 -23.72 3.87
N LEU A 791 -8.76 -23.55 3.00
CA LEU A 791 -7.37 -23.24 3.38
C LEU A 791 -7.30 -21.99 4.27
N ILE A 792 -8.04 -20.94 3.90
CA ILE A 792 -8.07 -19.66 4.61
C ILE A 792 -8.83 -19.80 5.94
N GLU A 793 -9.94 -20.52 5.94
CA GLU A 793 -10.73 -20.77 7.16
C GLU A 793 -9.98 -21.62 8.19
N VAL A 794 -9.17 -22.58 7.74
CA VAL A 794 -8.29 -23.35 8.63
C VAL A 794 -7.14 -22.47 9.12
N ALA A 795 -6.50 -21.68 8.26
CA ALA A 795 -5.43 -20.76 8.65
C ALA A 795 -5.85 -19.78 9.78
N LYS A 796 -7.12 -19.35 9.79
CA LYS A 796 -7.69 -18.52 10.88
C LYS A 796 -7.77 -19.24 12.23
N LYS A 797 -7.83 -20.57 12.26
CA LYS A 797 -8.12 -21.38 13.46
C LYS A 797 -6.91 -22.13 14.03
N VAL A 798 -5.82 -22.20 13.27
CA VAL A 798 -4.61 -22.94 13.66
C VAL A 798 -3.57 -22.04 14.31
N LYS A 799 -2.69 -22.64 15.10
CA LYS A 799 -1.58 -21.99 15.82
C LYS A 799 -0.34 -22.88 15.83
N ASP A 800 0.78 -22.31 16.27
CA ASP A 800 2.07 -23.01 16.41
C ASP A 800 2.63 -23.59 15.10
N ILE A 801 2.26 -22.98 13.96
CA ILE A 801 2.81 -23.26 12.63
C ILE A 801 3.35 -21.97 12.00
N ASN A 802 4.19 -22.11 10.98
CA ASN A 802 4.88 -21.02 10.30
C ASN A 802 4.46 -20.83 8.84
N GLY A 803 3.60 -21.68 8.29
CA GLY A 803 3.08 -21.51 6.93
C GLY A 803 2.14 -22.62 6.49
N MET A 804 1.37 -22.36 5.45
CA MET A 804 0.44 -23.32 4.84
C MET A 804 0.54 -23.31 3.31
N ILE A 805 0.43 -24.49 2.72
CA ILE A 805 0.41 -24.70 1.27
C ILE A 805 -0.89 -25.42 0.93
N GLY A 806 -1.64 -24.88 -0.03
CA GLY A 806 -2.92 -25.42 -0.51
C GLY A 806 -2.85 -26.11 -1.87
N GLY A 807 -4.02 -26.42 -2.40
CA GLY A 807 -4.27 -27.04 -3.72
C GLY A 807 -5.78 -27.12 -3.99
N HIS A 808 -6.23 -27.99 -4.87
CA HIS A 808 -7.65 -28.31 -5.15
C HIS A 808 -8.41 -27.26 -5.97
N SER A 809 -8.30 -25.98 -5.62
CA SER A 809 -9.12 -24.93 -6.24
C SER A 809 -8.65 -24.53 -7.65
N HIS A 810 -7.38 -24.85 -7.96
CA HIS A 810 -6.65 -24.46 -9.15
C HIS A 810 -6.44 -22.95 -9.27
N ASP A 811 -6.47 -22.22 -8.16
CA ASP A 811 -6.28 -20.77 -8.11
C ASP A 811 -4.88 -20.38 -7.61
N THR A 812 -4.50 -19.11 -7.80
CA THR A 812 -3.28 -18.58 -7.18
C THR A 812 -3.66 -17.88 -5.88
N VAL A 813 -3.08 -18.33 -4.77
CA VAL A 813 -3.24 -17.67 -3.46
C VAL A 813 -1.87 -17.23 -2.95
N THR A 814 -1.77 -15.99 -2.48
CA THR A 814 -0.61 -15.46 -1.75
C THR A 814 -1.11 -14.50 -0.67
N ALA A 815 -1.20 -14.97 0.57
CA ALA A 815 -1.77 -14.18 1.66
C ALA A 815 -1.12 -14.50 3.01
N THR A 816 -1.21 -13.58 3.96
CA THR A 816 -0.83 -13.84 5.36
C THR A 816 -2.09 -13.78 6.22
N ILE A 817 -2.47 -14.91 6.81
CA ILE A 817 -3.69 -15.06 7.61
C ILE A 817 -3.29 -15.30 9.05
N ASN A 818 -3.67 -14.39 9.96
CA ASN A 818 -3.30 -14.48 11.38
C ASN A 818 -1.78 -14.65 11.60
N GLY A 819 -0.96 -13.93 10.83
CA GLY A 819 0.50 -14.04 10.84
C GLY A 819 1.08 -15.27 10.14
N ILE A 820 0.24 -16.17 9.61
CA ILE A 820 0.66 -17.39 8.92
C ILE A 820 0.68 -17.14 7.41
N PRO A 821 1.83 -17.26 6.72
CA PRO A 821 1.90 -17.14 5.27
C PRO A 821 1.28 -18.36 4.57
N VAL A 822 0.46 -18.11 3.55
CA VAL A 822 -0.33 -19.08 2.80
C VAL A 822 -0.06 -18.95 1.31
N VAL A 823 0.19 -20.07 0.62
CA VAL A 823 0.35 -20.13 -0.84
C VAL A 823 -0.44 -21.26 -1.51
N GLU A 824 -0.94 -20.99 -2.72
CA GLU A 824 -1.43 -21.99 -3.68
C GLU A 824 -0.92 -21.61 -5.08
N ALA A 825 -0.41 -22.59 -5.83
CA ALA A 825 0.37 -22.40 -7.04
C ALA A 825 -0.42 -22.66 -8.34
N TYR A 826 -1.68 -22.20 -8.40
CA TYR A 826 -2.55 -22.38 -9.57
C TYR A 826 -2.71 -23.87 -9.92
N LYS A 827 -2.38 -24.28 -11.15
CA LYS A 827 -2.47 -25.66 -11.63
C LYS A 827 -1.49 -25.97 -12.75
N HIS A 828 -1.34 -27.24 -13.07
CA HIS A 828 -0.69 -27.78 -14.27
C HIS A 828 0.79 -27.39 -14.41
N GLY A 829 1.48 -27.15 -13.29
CA GLY A 829 2.86 -26.65 -13.28
C GLY A 829 3.02 -25.26 -13.90
N ARG A 830 1.94 -24.45 -13.97
CA ARG A 830 2.00 -23.09 -14.52
C ARG A 830 2.63 -22.09 -13.57
N ARG A 831 2.61 -22.36 -12.27
CA ARG A 831 3.26 -21.57 -11.23
C ARG A 831 3.94 -22.47 -10.20
N ILE A 832 4.80 -21.86 -9.39
CA ILE A 832 5.45 -22.45 -8.22
C ILE A 832 5.10 -21.55 -7.03
N GLY A 833 4.60 -22.12 -5.94
CA GLY A 833 4.46 -21.42 -4.66
C GLY A 833 5.81 -21.32 -3.96
N HIS A 834 6.04 -20.24 -3.23
CA HIS A 834 7.32 -20.00 -2.57
C HIS A 834 7.12 -19.33 -1.22
N LEU A 835 7.46 -20.07 -0.16
CA LEU A 835 7.59 -19.56 1.20
C LEU A 835 9.07 -19.46 1.55
N SER A 836 9.53 -18.25 1.88
CA SER A 836 10.93 -17.98 2.25
C SER A 836 11.03 -17.55 3.70
N TYR A 837 11.95 -18.19 4.43
CA TYR A 837 12.16 -18.00 5.86
C TYR A 837 13.63 -17.71 6.16
N PHE A 838 13.87 -16.86 7.13
CA PHE A 838 15.10 -16.86 7.90
C PHE A 838 14.85 -17.52 9.25
N VAL A 839 15.72 -18.47 9.61
CA VAL A 839 15.68 -19.10 10.92
C VAL A 839 16.93 -18.72 11.70
N ASN A 840 16.72 -18.11 12.86
CA ASN A 840 17.76 -17.83 13.83
C ASN A 840 18.17 -19.15 14.49
N THR A 841 19.39 -19.61 14.24
CA THR A 841 19.85 -20.92 14.72
C THR A 841 20.12 -20.97 16.21
N ASP A 842 20.24 -19.83 16.89
CA ASP A 842 20.48 -19.78 18.34
C ASP A 842 19.17 -19.90 19.12
N THR A 843 18.12 -19.20 18.66
CA THR A 843 16.83 -19.11 19.36
C THR A 843 15.75 -20.01 18.76
N ASN A 844 15.99 -20.56 17.56
CA ASN A 844 14.99 -21.23 16.72
C ASN A 844 13.81 -20.32 16.31
N GLU A 845 14.01 -19.01 16.34
CA GLU A 845 13.04 -18.05 15.88
C GLU A 845 12.95 -18.06 14.35
N VAL A 846 11.73 -18.05 13.84
CA VAL A 846 11.43 -18.11 12.40
C VAL A 846 10.86 -16.78 11.96
N VAL A 847 11.49 -16.16 10.97
CA VAL A 847 11.05 -14.93 10.34
C VAL A 847 10.68 -15.24 8.89
N ALA A 848 9.40 -15.08 8.54
CA ALA A 848 8.93 -15.21 7.16
C ALA A 848 8.94 -13.85 6.48
N ILE A 849 9.39 -13.79 5.22
CA ILE A 849 9.54 -12.51 4.51
C ILE A 849 8.25 -12.13 3.77
N LYS A 850 7.70 -13.05 2.97
CA LYS A 850 6.35 -12.95 2.37
C LYS A 850 6.02 -14.24 1.59
N PRO A 851 4.76 -14.69 1.53
CA PRO A 851 4.35 -15.71 0.56
C PRO A 851 4.37 -15.14 -0.87
N THR A 852 4.96 -15.86 -1.81
CA THR A 852 5.01 -15.47 -3.23
C THR A 852 4.68 -16.65 -4.14
N THR A 853 4.37 -16.36 -5.41
CA THR A 853 4.29 -17.39 -6.45
C THR A 853 5.03 -16.94 -7.71
N HIS A 854 5.67 -17.88 -8.40
CA HIS A 854 6.49 -17.62 -9.58
C HIS A 854 5.84 -18.22 -10.81
N ALA A 855 5.72 -17.44 -11.90
CA ALA A 855 5.17 -17.94 -13.15
C ALA A 855 6.18 -18.86 -13.86
N VAL A 856 5.74 -20.07 -14.22
CA VAL A 856 6.51 -21.03 -15.03
C VAL A 856 6.13 -20.89 -16.49
N ARG A 857 4.83 -21.00 -16.81
CA ARG A 857 4.37 -20.96 -18.21
C ARG A 857 4.74 -19.64 -18.90
N LYS A 858 4.47 -18.53 -18.23
CA LYS A 858 4.76 -17.16 -18.69
C LYS A 858 6.05 -16.59 -18.07
N THR A 859 6.99 -17.45 -17.68
CA THR A 859 8.26 -16.98 -17.09
C THR A 859 9.00 -16.05 -18.04
N LYS A 860 9.60 -14.98 -17.49
CA LYS A 860 10.52 -14.07 -18.19
C LYS A 860 11.98 -14.46 -17.97
N LEU A 861 12.24 -15.54 -17.23
CA LEU A 861 13.59 -16.02 -16.98
C LEU A 861 14.24 -16.48 -18.29
N ASN A 862 15.49 -16.08 -18.49
CA ASN A 862 16.31 -16.57 -19.60
C ASN A 862 16.91 -17.94 -19.23
N ILE A 863 16.17 -19.02 -19.52
CA ILE A 863 16.52 -20.39 -19.16
C ILE A 863 16.32 -21.37 -20.33
N SER A 864 17.19 -22.37 -20.41
CA SER A 864 17.07 -23.49 -21.35
C SER A 864 16.19 -24.60 -20.77
N LEU A 865 15.44 -25.30 -21.63
CA LEU A 865 14.61 -26.44 -21.23
C LEU A 865 15.44 -27.58 -20.64
N ASP A 866 14.90 -28.26 -19.62
CA ASP A 866 15.57 -29.37 -18.95
C ASP A 866 15.50 -30.66 -19.79
N LYS A 867 16.67 -31.12 -20.25
CA LYS A 867 16.77 -32.29 -21.14
C LYS A 867 16.44 -33.61 -20.44
N LYS A 868 16.70 -33.73 -19.13
CA LYS A 868 16.40 -34.97 -18.39
C LYS A 868 14.91 -35.11 -18.15
N ALA A 869 14.25 -34.01 -17.75
CA ALA A 869 12.80 -33.98 -17.66
C ALA A 869 12.14 -34.29 -19.02
N GLN A 870 12.67 -33.74 -20.12
CA GLN A 870 12.15 -34.08 -21.46
C GLN A 870 12.30 -35.58 -21.78
N ALA A 871 13.46 -36.19 -21.48
CA ALA A 871 13.68 -37.62 -21.72
C ALA A 871 12.71 -38.52 -20.93
N ILE A 872 12.32 -38.12 -19.71
CA ILE A 872 11.28 -38.81 -18.93
C ILE A 872 9.96 -38.77 -19.71
N VAL A 873 9.54 -37.60 -20.21
CA VAL A 873 8.30 -37.48 -20.99
C VAL A 873 8.33 -38.35 -22.24
N ASP A 874 9.43 -38.32 -22.99
CA ASP A 874 9.58 -39.06 -24.24
C ASP A 874 9.50 -40.59 -24.01
N LYS A 875 10.09 -41.09 -22.92
CA LYS A 875 10.05 -42.51 -22.52
C LYS A 875 8.61 -43.00 -22.35
N TYR A 876 7.79 -42.30 -21.57
CA TYR A 876 6.41 -42.74 -21.31
C TYR A 876 5.44 -42.43 -22.45
N GLN A 877 5.71 -41.36 -23.21
CA GLN A 877 4.94 -41.07 -24.42
C GLN A 877 5.09 -42.20 -25.45
N LYS A 878 6.30 -42.77 -25.58
CA LYS A 878 6.56 -43.94 -26.43
C LYS A 878 5.84 -45.19 -25.92
N ALA A 879 5.76 -45.38 -24.60
CA ALA A 879 5.10 -46.54 -24.01
C ALA A 879 3.59 -46.60 -24.33
N ILE A 880 2.91 -45.46 -24.40
CA ILE A 880 1.47 -45.38 -24.70
C ILE A 880 1.17 -45.25 -26.20
N GLU A 881 2.18 -45.11 -27.05
CA GLU A 881 2.01 -44.94 -28.50
C GLU A 881 1.17 -46.04 -29.17
N PRO A 882 1.29 -47.33 -28.81
CA PRO A 882 0.43 -48.38 -29.35
C PRO A 882 -1.05 -48.19 -29.00
N ILE A 883 -1.35 -47.75 -27.78
CA ILE A 883 -2.72 -47.48 -27.31
C ILE A 883 -3.27 -46.26 -28.04
N MET A 884 -2.48 -45.18 -28.12
CA MET A 884 -2.88 -43.94 -28.78
C MET A 884 -3.14 -44.12 -30.28
N SER A 885 -2.43 -45.07 -30.90
CA SER A 885 -2.55 -45.38 -32.32
C SER A 885 -3.66 -46.39 -32.65
N GLU A 886 -4.34 -46.97 -31.65
CA GLU A 886 -5.47 -47.88 -31.83
C GLU A 886 -6.55 -47.18 -32.67
N ILE A 887 -7.02 -47.87 -33.71
CA ILE A 887 -8.16 -47.45 -34.53
C ILE A 887 -9.42 -47.96 -33.85
N LEU A 888 -10.28 -47.04 -33.41
CA LEU A 888 -11.55 -47.34 -32.74
C LEU A 888 -12.64 -47.73 -33.73
N THR A 889 -12.74 -46.98 -34.83
CA THR A 889 -13.76 -47.16 -35.86
C THR A 889 -13.34 -46.46 -37.16
N THR A 890 -14.17 -46.56 -38.21
CA THR A 890 -14.07 -45.71 -39.40
C THR A 890 -15.26 -44.78 -39.49
N SER A 891 -15.04 -43.46 -39.60
CA SER A 891 -16.11 -42.49 -39.85
C SER A 891 -16.32 -42.26 -41.34
N LYS A 892 -17.55 -42.42 -41.84
CA LYS A 892 -17.92 -42.11 -43.23
C LYS A 892 -17.85 -40.62 -43.57
N VAL A 893 -17.92 -39.77 -42.55
CA VAL A 893 -17.95 -38.30 -42.69
C VAL A 893 -16.92 -37.66 -41.76
N ALA A 894 -16.50 -36.44 -42.06
CA ALA A 894 -15.69 -35.66 -41.11
C ALA A 894 -16.55 -35.28 -39.89
N LEU A 895 -16.02 -35.48 -38.69
CA LEU A 895 -16.65 -35.09 -37.44
C LEU A 895 -16.20 -33.66 -37.12
N LYS A 896 -17.08 -32.70 -37.40
CA LYS A 896 -16.76 -31.27 -37.31
C LYS A 896 -17.51 -30.65 -36.16
N ARG A 897 -16.82 -29.77 -35.43
CA ARG A 897 -17.45 -28.96 -34.38
C ARG A 897 -18.18 -27.77 -34.99
N LYS A 898 -19.21 -27.32 -34.30
CA LYS A 898 -19.84 -26.01 -34.51
C LYS A 898 -20.05 -25.39 -33.14
N TYR A 899 -19.49 -24.21 -32.92
CA TYR A 899 -19.50 -23.59 -31.59
C TYR A 899 -20.89 -23.02 -31.24
N ASN A 900 -21.57 -22.42 -32.22
CA ASN A 900 -22.85 -21.75 -32.05
C ASN A 900 -24.03 -22.49 -32.71
N ASP A 901 -23.87 -23.80 -32.97
CA ASP A 901 -24.86 -24.64 -33.65
C ASP A 901 -24.64 -26.11 -33.26
N ILE A 902 -25.62 -26.99 -33.52
CA ILE A 902 -25.46 -28.43 -33.29
C ILE A 902 -24.52 -29.02 -34.33
N SER A 903 -23.55 -29.78 -33.83
CA SER A 903 -22.48 -30.38 -34.61
C SER A 903 -22.64 -31.90 -34.64
N ASN A 904 -22.19 -32.56 -35.71
CA ASN A 904 -22.29 -34.02 -35.80
C ASN A 904 -21.40 -34.73 -34.76
N ILE A 905 -20.28 -34.11 -34.40
CA ILE A 905 -19.41 -34.60 -33.33
C ILE A 905 -20.00 -34.37 -31.93
N GLY A 906 -20.71 -33.26 -31.71
CA GLY A 906 -21.42 -33.03 -30.45
C GLY A 906 -22.64 -33.95 -30.29
N ALA A 907 -23.36 -34.22 -31.39
CA ALA A 907 -24.41 -35.24 -31.43
C ALA A 907 -23.86 -36.63 -31.05
N LEU A 908 -22.75 -37.05 -31.67
CA LEU A 908 -22.06 -38.30 -31.35
C LEU A 908 -21.69 -38.40 -29.87
N VAL A 909 -21.07 -37.37 -29.30
CA VAL A 909 -20.63 -37.38 -27.88
C VAL A 909 -21.84 -37.46 -26.95
N THR A 910 -22.89 -36.67 -27.20
CA THR A 910 -24.09 -36.69 -26.36
C THR A 910 -24.88 -37.99 -26.47
N ASP A 911 -24.87 -38.66 -27.63
CA ASP A 911 -25.47 -39.99 -27.79
C ASP A 911 -24.70 -41.07 -27.04
N ALA A 912 -23.37 -41.07 -27.12
CA ALA A 912 -22.53 -41.99 -26.37
C ALA A 912 -22.79 -41.87 -24.85
N VAL A 913 -22.85 -40.63 -24.34
CA VAL A 913 -23.17 -40.36 -22.93
C VAL A 913 -24.60 -40.77 -22.59
N LYS A 914 -25.56 -40.56 -23.51
CA LYS A 914 -26.94 -40.97 -23.32
C LYS A 914 -27.06 -42.49 -23.18
N GLU A 915 -26.41 -43.25 -24.05
CA GLU A 915 -26.40 -44.71 -24.02
C GLU A 915 -25.77 -45.24 -22.73
N TYR A 916 -24.63 -44.68 -22.32
CA TYR A 916 -23.97 -45.08 -21.08
C TYR A 916 -24.81 -44.77 -19.83
N THR A 917 -25.33 -43.54 -19.73
CA THR A 917 -26.04 -43.09 -18.52
C THR A 917 -27.51 -43.51 -18.46
N GLN A 918 -28.09 -43.96 -19.57
CA GLN A 918 -29.52 -44.23 -19.71
C GLN A 918 -30.37 -43.01 -19.29
N ALA A 919 -29.90 -41.81 -19.65
CA ALA A 919 -30.61 -40.55 -19.37
C ALA A 919 -31.65 -40.24 -20.46
N ASP A 920 -32.70 -39.52 -20.09
CA ASP A 920 -33.71 -39.05 -21.04
C ASP A 920 -33.10 -37.98 -21.96
N ILE A 921 -32.32 -37.07 -21.36
CA ILE A 921 -31.76 -35.87 -21.99
C ILE A 921 -30.29 -35.76 -21.61
N VAL A 922 -29.45 -35.35 -22.56
CA VAL A 922 -28.02 -35.10 -22.33
C VAL A 922 -27.61 -33.73 -22.82
N PHE A 923 -26.80 -33.01 -22.05
CA PHE A 923 -26.18 -31.75 -22.43
C PHE A 923 -24.65 -31.80 -22.38
N GLN A 924 -24.00 -31.23 -23.41
CA GLN A 924 -22.56 -31.06 -23.50
C GLN A 924 -22.24 -29.66 -24.05
N ASN A 925 -21.41 -28.90 -23.36
CA ASN A 925 -20.99 -27.58 -23.82
C ASN A 925 -20.10 -27.69 -25.07
N ALA A 926 -20.32 -26.82 -26.06
CA ALA A 926 -19.52 -26.78 -27.28
C ALA A 926 -18.05 -26.48 -27.01
N GLY A 927 -17.75 -25.68 -25.97
CA GLY A 927 -16.39 -25.39 -25.52
C GLY A 927 -15.63 -26.62 -25.03
N GLY A 928 -16.33 -27.67 -24.61
CA GLY A 928 -15.74 -28.96 -24.23
C GLY A 928 -15.16 -29.75 -25.40
N LEU A 929 -15.60 -29.48 -26.64
CA LEU A 929 -15.15 -30.15 -27.85
C LEU A 929 -14.04 -29.34 -28.52
N ARG A 930 -12.85 -29.92 -28.70
CA ARG A 930 -11.63 -29.12 -28.95
C ARG A 930 -11.06 -29.20 -30.35
N VAL A 931 -11.17 -30.34 -31.01
CA VAL A 931 -10.65 -30.54 -32.37
C VAL A 931 -11.69 -31.21 -33.26
N ASP A 932 -11.56 -31.01 -34.56
CA ASP A 932 -12.31 -31.78 -35.55
C ASP A 932 -11.57 -33.10 -35.83
N ILE A 933 -12.31 -34.12 -36.25
CA ILE A 933 -11.75 -35.42 -36.64
C ILE A 933 -12.05 -35.65 -38.13
N PRO A 934 -11.01 -35.82 -38.99
CA PRO A 934 -11.22 -36.11 -40.41
C PRO A 934 -12.05 -37.38 -40.64
N ALA A 935 -12.66 -37.48 -41.82
CA ALA A 935 -13.26 -38.74 -42.26
C ALA A 935 -12.20 -39.85 -42.37
N GLY A 936 -12.62 -41.10 -42.22
CA GLY A 936 -11.72 -42.26 -42.23
C GLY A 936 -11.48 -42.83 -40.83
N LYS A 937 -10.31 -43.43 -40.63
CA LYS A 937 -9.95 -44.13 -39.38
C LYS A 937 -9.91 -43.16 -38.21
N VAL A 938 -10.72 -43.42 -37.19
CA VAL A 938 -10.76 -42.66 -35.93
C VAL A 938 -9.91 -43.39 -34.90
N LYS A 939 -8.93 -42.69 -34.34
CA LYS A 939 -7.99 -43.24 -33.35
C LYS A 939 -8.27 -42.76 -31.94
N VAL A 940 -7.75 -43.49 -30.95
CA VAL A 940 -7.76 -43.08 -29.53
C VAL A 940 -7.15 -41.69 -29.34
N GLU A 941 -6.00 -41.40 -29.94
CA GLU A 941 -5.34 -40.07 -29.81
C GLU A 941 -6.24 -38.90 -30.21
N GLN A 942 -7.13 -39.12 -31.17
CA GLN A 942 -8.05 -38.10 -31.67
C GLN A 942 -9.19 -37.85 -30.68
N ILE A 943 -9.66 -38.87 -29.96
CA ILE A 943 -10.67 -38.70 -28.90
C ILE A 943 -10.09 -37.98 -27.69
N TYR A 944 -8.86 -38.32 -27.30
CA TYR A 944 -8.14 -37.57 -26.26
C TYR A 944 -7.91 -36.11 -26.66
N SER A 945 -7.67 -35.83 -27.94
CA SER A 945 -7.54 -34.46 -28.44
C SER A 945 -8.89 -33.73 -28.51
N LEU A 946 -9.98 -34.46 -28.80
CA LEU A 946 -11.34 -33.92 -28.86
C LEU A 946 -11.88 -33.52 -27.49
N LEU A 947 -11.71 -34.41 -26.51
CA LEU A 947 -12.20 -34.30 -25.13
C LEU A 947 -11.00 -34.32 -24.16
N PRO A 948 -10.13 -33.30 -24.16
CA PRO A 948 -8.90 -33.32 -23.38
C PRO A 948 -9.12 -33.05 -21.89
N PHE A 949 -10.35 -32.69 -21.50
CA PHE A 949 -10.69 -32.45 -20.10
C PHE A 949 -11.05 -33.76 -19.41
N GLY A 950 -10.63 -33.94 -18.16
CA GLY A 950 -11.01 -35.06 -17.27
C GLY A 950 -12.46 -34.98 -16.78
N ASN A 951 -13.36 -34.45 -17.60
CA ASN A 951 -14.76 -34.27 -17.24
C ASN A 951 -15.45 -35.63 -17.12
N THR A 952 -16.18 -35.83 -16.03
CA THR A 952 -16.92 -37.06 -15.73
C THR A 952 -18.42 -36.89 -16.02
N ALA A 953 -19.08 -37.98 -16.41
CA ALA A 953 -20.52 -37.99 -16.61
C ALA A 953 -21.26 -37.94 -15.26
N VAL A 954 -22.24 -37.04 -15.17
CA VAL A 954 -23.09 -36.89 -13.98
C VAL A 954 -24.56 -36.93 -14.37
N THR A 955 -25.44 -37.33 -13.44
CA THR A 955 -26.90 -37.38 -13.69
C THR A 955 -27.71 -36.75 -12.55
N ALA A 956 -28.83 -36.10 -12.89
CA ALA A 956 -29.79 -35.55 -11.95
C ALA A 956 -31.22 -35.66 -12.48
N LYS A 957 -32.21 -35.41 -11.62
CA LYS A 957 -33.62 -35.24 -12.04
C LYS A 957 -33.94 -33.75 -12.15
N MET A 958 -34.22 -33.27 -13.34
CA MET A 958 -34.56 -31.86 -13.60
C MET A 958 -35.99 -31.72 -14.13
N THR A 959 -36.66 -30.63 -13.76
CA THR A 959 -38.00 -30.32 -14.29
C THR A 959 -37.92 -29.88 -15.76
N GLY A 960 -39.01 -30.04 -16.50
CA GLY A 960 -39.11 -29.49 -17.87
C GLY A 960 -38.84 -27.99 -17.91
N GLN A 961 -39.27 -27.23 -16.90
CA GLN A 961 -38.98 -25.80 -16.77
C GLN A 961 -37.48 -25.51 -16.69
N GLN A 962 -36.74 -26.23 -15.85
CA GLN A 962 -35.28 -26.06 -15.75
C GLN A 962 -34.55 -26.43 -17.05
N ILE A 963 -35.08 -27.43 -17.78
CA ILE A 963 -34.56 -27.79 -19.11
C ILE A 963 -34.77 -26.65 -20.11
N ILE A 964 -35.93 -25.97 -20.08
CA ILE A 964 -36.19 -24.78 -20.89
C ILE A 964 -35.19 -23.66 -20.55
N GLU A 965 -34.94 -23.40 -19.27
CA GLU A 965 -34.00 -22.37 -18.83
C GLU A 965 -32.56 -22.63 -19.29
N ILE A 966 -32.10 -23.88 -19.27
CA ILE A 966 -30.80 -24.27 -19.83
C ILE A 966 -30.75 -24.00 -21.34
N LEU A 967 -31.84 -24.32 -22.07
CA LEU A 967 -31.92 -24.06 -23.51
C LEU A 967 -31.93 -22.56 -23.80
N GLU A 968 -32.64 -21.75 -23.01
CA GLU A 968 -32.62 -20.29 -23.10
C GLU A 968 -31.21 -19.73 -22.87
N GLN A 969 -30.51 -20.18 -21.83
CA GLN A 969 -29.10 -19.83 -21.58
C GLN A 969 -28.21 -20.21 -22.77
N SER A 970 -28.45 -21.39 -23.36
CA SER A 970 -27.71 -21.88 -24.53
C SER A 970 -27.93 -21.01 -25.77
N PHE A 971 -29.16 -20.55 -26.02
CA PHE A 971 -29.51 -19.74 -27.18
C PHE A 971 -29.05 -18.28 -27.09
N ASN A 972 -28.42 -17.89 -25.97
CA ASN A 972 -27.74 -16.60 -25.85
C ASN A 972 -26.36 -16.60 -26.50
N LEU A 973 -25.79 -17.79 -26.77
CA LEU A 973 -24.52 -18.01 -27.49
C LEU A 973 -23.27 -17.37 -26.85
N ASP A 974 -23.35 -16.82 -25.63
CA ASP A 974 -22.21 -16.23 -24.90
C ASP A 974 -21.07 -17.24 -24.69
N LYS A 975 -21.41 -18.52 -24.51
CA LYS A 975 -20.46 -19.64 -24.37
C LYS A 975 -20.67 -20.78 -25.38
N GLY A 976 -21.28 -20.45 -26.52
CA GLY A 976 -21.63 -21.42 -27.54
C GLY A 976 -22.92 -22.19 -27.21
N MET A 977 -23.45 -22.87 -28.24
CA MET A 977 -24.69 -23.63 -28.13
C MET A 977 -24.44 -24.98 -27.46
N MET A 978 -25.28 -25.35 -26.50
CA MET A 978 -25.30 -26.69 -25.91
C MET A 978 -25.53 -27.74 -26.98
N GLN A 979 -24.61 -28.69 -27.08
CA GLN A 979 -24.83 -29.93 -27.80
C GLN A 979 -25.78 -30.78 -26.96
N LEU A 980 -26.72 -31.47 -27.60
CA LEU A 980 -27.75 -32.20 -26.88
C LEU A 980 -28.12 -33.54 -27.52
N SER A 981 -28.66 -34.44 -26.71
CA SER A 981 -29.35 -35.66 -27.14
C SER A 981 -30.65 -35.83 -26.36
N GLY A 982 -31.65 -36.47 -26.99
CA GLY A 982 -32.97 -36.72 -26.37
C GLY A 982 -34.03 -35.65 -26.55
N LEU A 983 -33.72 -34.53 -27.20
CA LEU A 983 -34.65 -33.45 -27.48
C LEU A 983 -34.71 -33.09 -28.97
N LYS A 984 -35.86 -32.55 -29.38
CA LYS A 984 -36.06 -31.76 -30.59
C LYS A 984 -36.54 -30.38 -30.17
N VAL A 985 -35.79 -29.35 -30.55
CA VAL A 985 -36.02 -27.97 -30.11
C VAL A 985 -36.22 -27.07 -31.31
N ILE A 986 -37.26 -26.23 -31.27
CA ILE A 986 -37.43 -25.11 -32.19
C ILE A 986 -37.18 -23.83 -31.41
N TYR A 987 -36.34 -22.93 -31.93
CA TYR A 987 -36.05 -21.63 -31.32
C TYR A 987 -36.10 -20.50 -32.34
N ASP A 988 -36.37 -19.28 -31.86
CA ASP A 988 -36.33 -18.05 -32.65
C ASP A 988 -35.30 -17.08 -32.07
N SER A 989 -34.20 -16.87 -32.80
CA SER A 989 -33.14 -15.95 -32.39
C SER A 989 -33.56 -14.48 -32.38
N ASN A 990 -34.68 -14.14 -33.04
CA ASN A 990 -35.18 -12.77 -33.10
C ASN A 990 -35.99 -12.39 -31.85
N LYS A 991 -36.40 -13.37 -31.05
CA LYS A 991 -37.03 -13.10 -29.75
C LYS A 991 -36.01 -12.60 -28.74
N ARG A 992 -36.52 -11.86 -27.75
CA ARG A 992 -35.74 -11.35 -26.62
C ARG A 992 -35.00 -12.50 -25.94
N GLU A 993 -33.80 -12.20 -25.46
CA GLU A 993 -33.02 -13.08 -24.59
C GLU A 993 -33.90 -13.70 -23.49
N TYR A 994 -33.74 -14.99 -23.22
CA TYR A 994 -34.58 -15.78 -22.31
C TYR A 994 -36.06 -15.95 -22.71
N ASN A 995 -36.38 -15.73 -23.99
CA ASN A 995 -37.69 -16.05 -24.57
C ASN A 995 -37.53 -16.56 -26.02
N ARG A 996 -36.45 -17.26 -26.31
CA ARG A 996 -36.08 -17.75 -27.65
C ARG A 996 -36.58 -19.15 -27.93
N VAL A 997 -36.85 -19.97 -26.92
CA VAL A 997 -37.40 -21.32 -27.09
C VAL A 997 -38.86 -21.22 -27.57
N VAL A 998 -39.17 -21.83 -28.72
CA VAL A 998 -40.52 -21.85 -29.31
C VAL A 998 -41.26 -23.14 -28.94
N SER A 999 -40.59 -24.28 -29.10
CA SER A 999 -41.15 -25.57 -28.72
C SER A 999 -40.06 -26.57 -28.38
N VAL A 1000 -40.34 -27.46 -27.43
CA VAL A 1000 -39.45 -28.56 -27.06
C VAL A 1000 -40.24 -29.87 -27.00
N GLN A 1001 -39.73 -30.87 -27.69
CA GLN A 1001 -40.23 -32.24 -27.67
C GLN A 1001 -39.09 -33.18 -27.26
N LEU A 1002 -39.44 -34.34 -26.70
CA LEU A 1002 -38.54 -35.47 -26.58
C LEU A 1002 -38.22 -36.03 -27.98
N ALA A 1003 -37.18 -36.86 -28.07
CA ALA A 1003 -36.76 -37.47 -29.33
C ALA A 1003 -37.88 -38.26 -30.05
N ASP A 1004 -38.81 -38.86 -29.29
CA ASP A 1004 -39.98 -39.58 -29.79
C ASP A 1004 -41.14 -38.69 -30.27
N GLY A 1005 -41.01 -37.36 -30.13
CA GLY A 1005 -42.03 -36.37 -30.51
C GLY A 1005 -42.97 -35.96 -29.38
N THR A 1006 -42.87 -36.56 -28.19
CA THR A 1006 -43.71 -36.19 -27.04
C THR A 1006 -43.38 -34.77 -26.57
N PRO A 1007 -44.36 -33.86 -26.41
CA PRO A 1007 -44.10 -32.52 -25.87
C PRO A 1007 -43.47 -32.56 -24.47
N LEU A 1008 -42.48 -31.69 -24.24
CA LEU A 1008 -41.86 -31.53 -22.92
C LEU A 1008 -42.90 -30.96 -21.94
N GLN A 1009 -43.08 -31.61 -20.79
CA GLN A 1009 -44.00 -31.18 -19.74
C GLN A 1009 -43.23 -30.42 -18.67
N LEU A 1010 -43.60 -29.17 -18.38
CA LEU A 1010 -42.81 -28.26 -17.54
C LEU A 1010 -42.59 -28.79 -16.12
N ASP A 1011 -43.62 -29.37 -15.50
CA ASP A 1011 -43.53 -29.87 -14.11
C ASP A 1011 -42.99 -31.31 -14.00
N LYS A 1012 -42.88 -32.03 -15.13
CA LYS A 1012 -42.38 -33.41 -15.14
C LYS A 1012 -40.87 -33.40 -14.92
N LYS A 1013 -40.38 -34.33 -14.08
CA LYS A 1013 -38.94 -34.56 -13.89
C LYS A 1013 -38.41 -35.57 -14.91
N TYR A 1014 -37.30 -35.22 -15.54
CA TYR A 1014 -36.57 -36.04 -16.51
C TYR A 1014 -35.17 -36.35 -15.96
N LYS A 1015 -34.64 -37.53 -16.25
CA LYS A 1015 -33.26 -37.88 -15.96
C LYS A 1015 -32.35 -37.17 -16.97
N VAL A 1016 -31.59 -36.20 -16.49
CA VAL A 1016 -30.66 -35.40 -17.30
C VAL A 1016 -29.23 -35.85 -17.00
N ALA A 1017 -28.45 -36.11 -18.04
CA ALA A 1017 -27.00 -36.28 -17.92
C ALA A 1017 -26.24 -35.06 -18.46
N THR A 1018 -25.12 -34.74 -17.84
CA THR A 1018 -24.16 -33.76 -18.34
C THR A 1018 -22.75 -34.09 -17.84
N ASN A 1019 -21.83 -33.15 -17.90
CA ASN A 1019 -20.50 -33.28 -17.30
C ASN A 1019 -20.38 -32.51 -15.97
N ASN A 1020 -19.51 -32.95 -15.09
CA ASN A 1020 -19.27 -32.34 -13.77
C ASN A 1020 -18.93 -30.84 -13.81
N PHE A 1021 -18.28 -30.35 -14.88
CA PHE A 1021 -18.03 -28.92 -15.06
C PHE A 1021 -19.31 -28.11 -15.25
N LEU A 1022 -20.26 -28.60 -16.07
CA LEU A 1022 -21.55 -27.95 -16.25
C LEU A 1022 -22.45 -28.06 -15.01
N ALA A 1023 -22.36 -29.18 -14.29
CA ALA A 1023 -23.13 -29.42 -13.06
C ALA A 1023 -22.95 -28.34 -11.99
N VAL A 1024 -21.74 -27.78 -11.89
CA VAL A 1024 -21.41 -26.67 -10.98
C VAL A 1024 -21.61 -25.29 -11.61
N GLY A 1025 -22.41 -25.20 -12.68
CA GLY A 1025 -22.73 -23.96 -13.39
C GLY A 1025 -21.60 -23.39 -14.24
N GLY A 1026 -20.68 -24.24 -14.70
CA GLY A 1026 -19.65 -23.87 -15.67
C GLY A 1026 -20.24 -23.23 -16.93
N ASP A 1027 -19.44 -22.40 -17.62
CA ASP A 1027 -19.86 -21.64 -18.81
C ASP A 1027 -21.13 -20.78 -18.61
N LYS A 1028 -21.38 -20.32 -17.38
CA LYS A 1028 -22.53 -19.50 -16.97
C LYS A 1028 -23.90 -20.20 -17.09
N PHE A 1029 -23.92 -21.53 -17.16
CA PHE A 1029 -25.16 -22.30 -17.16
C PHE A 1029 -25.67 -22.52 -15.72
N SER A 1030 -26.10 -21.44 -15.07
CA SER A 1030 -26.38 -21.42 -13.62
C SER A 1030 -27.51 -22.34 -13.19
N THR A 1031 -28.47 -22.65 -14.08
CA THR A 1031 -29.61 -23.52 -13.75
C THR A 1031 -29.17 -24.93 -13.33
N PHE A 1032 -28.00 -25.41 -13.78
CA PHE A 1032 -27.47 -26.69 -13.31
C PHE A 1032 -27.18 -26.71 -11.80
N LYS A 1033 -26.92 -25.56 -11.17
CA LYS A 1033 -26.66 -25.47 -9.72
C LYS A 1033 -27.91 -25.67 -8.86
N GLU A 1034 -29.09 -25.62 -9.46
CA GLU A 1034 -30.36 -25.73 -8.72
C GLU A 1034 -30.70 -27.17 -8.32
N VAL A 1035 -29.93 -28.15 -8.82
CA VAL A 1035 -30.12 -29.57 -8.51
C VAL A 1035 -28.79 -30.20 -8.10
N GLU A 1036 -28.87 -31.24 -7.29
CA GLU A 1036 -27.73 -32.05 -6.92
C GLU A 1036 -27.51 -33.18 -7.95
N PHE A 1037 -26.29 -33.27 -8.47
CA PHE A 1037 -25.90 -34.25 -9.47
C PHE A 1037 -25.18 -35.45 -8.84
N THR A 1038 -25.54 -36.65 -9.25
CA THR A 1038 -24.80 -37.88 -8.91
C THR A 1038 -23.74 -38.15 -9.96
N ASN A 1039 -22.47 -38.24 -9.55
CA ASN A 1039 -21.36 -38.51 -10.45
C ASN A 1039 -21.24 -40.02 -10.75
N SER A 1040 -21.09 -40.39 -12.02
CA SER A 1040 -20.79 -41.77 -12.43
C SER A 1040 -19.30 -42.09 -12.32
N TYR A 1041 -18.47 -41.05 -12.15
CA TYR A 1041 -17.02 -41.06 -12.10
C TYR A 1041 -16.33 -41.62 -13.34
N LYS A 1042 -17.08 -41.77 -14.45
CA LYS A 1042 -16.54 -42.20 -15.73
C LYS A 1042 -16.35 -41.00 -16.62
N GLU A 1043 -15.17 -40.88 -17.22
CA GLU A 1043 -14.84 -39.74 -18.06
C GLU A 1043 -15.62 -39.78 -19.38
N ILE A 1044 -16.06 -38.61 -19.85
CA ILE A 1044 -16.80 -38.50 -21.11
C ILE A 1044 -15.99 -39.08 -22.28
N LYS A 1045 -14.67 -38.91 -22.28
CA LYS A 1045 -13.79 -39.46 -23.33
C LYS A 1045 -13.76 -40.99 -23.34
N GLU A 1046 -13.78 -41.64 -22.18
CA GLU A 1046 -13.78 -43.11 -22.10
C GLU A 1046 -15.11 -43.68 -22.58
N ILE A 1047 -16.22 -43.05 -22.19
CA ILE A 1047 -17.56 -43.39 -22.68
C ILE A 1047 -17.60 -43.33 -24.21
N VAL A 1048 -17.05 -42.28 -24.81
CA VAL A 1048 -16.98 -42.13 -26.27
C VAL A 1048 -16.05 -43.17 -26.90
N ILE A 1049 -14.89 -43.48 -26.31
CA ILE A 1049 -13.98 -44.52 -26.79
C ILE A 1049 -14.68 -45.88 -26.84
N GLU A 1050 -15.37 -46.26 -25.77
CA GLU A 1050 -16.10 -47.54 -25.69
C GLU A 1050 -17.25 -47.60 -26.70
N TYR A 1051 -18.03 -46.51 -26.78
CA TYR A 1051 -19.12 -46.39 -27.74
C TYR A 1051 -18.64 -46.55 -29.20
N LEU A 1052 -17.50 -45.94 -29.54
CA LEU A 1052 -16.92 -46.04 -30.87
C LEU A 1052 -16.32 -47.42 -31.15
N ARG A 1053 -15.66 -48.03 -30.16
CA ARG A 1053 -15.05 -49.37 -30.29
C ARG A 1053 -16.08 -50.46 -30.55
N ALA A 1054 -17.32 -50.27 -30.09
CA ALA A 1054 -18.42 -51.19 -30.35
C ALA A 1054 -18.96 -51.13 -31.79
N GLN A 1055 -18.43 -50.25 -32.66
CA GLN A 1055 -18.97 -49.99 -33.99
C GLN A 1055 -17.87 -50.06 -35.07
N ASP A 1056 -18.04 -50.91 -36.08
CA ASP A 1056 -17.08 -51.01 -37.20
C ASP A 1056 -17.01 -49.74 -38.04
N THR A 1057 -18.13 -49.04 -38.19
CA THR A 1057 -18.24 -47.82 -38.98
C THR A 1057 -19.33 -46.91 -38.45
N ILE A 1058 -19.03 -45.61 -38.33
CA ILE A 1058 -19.98 -44.59 -37.88
C ILE A 1058 -20.35 -43.63 -39.01
N ASN A 1059 -21.56 -43.08 -38.94
CA ASN A 1059 -22.01 -41.99 -39.81
C ASN A 1059 -22.84 -40.97 -39.01
N PRO A 1060 -22.23 -40.22 -38.07
CA PRO A 1060 -22.98 -39.35 -37.17
C PRO A 1060 -23.69 -38.22 -37.91
N ARG A 1061 -24.94 -37.97 -37.53
CA ARG A 1061 -25.82 -36.95 -38.10
C ARG A 1061 -26.35 -36.04 -37.00
N VAL A 1062 -26.81 -34.85 -37.39
CA VAL A 1062 -27.38 -33.86 -36.47
C VAL A 1062 -28.88 -34.11 -36.23
N ASP A 1063 -29.55 -34.88 -37.10
CA ASP A 1063 -30.92 -35.38 -36.95
C ASP A 1063 -31.97 -34.32 -36.55
N ASN A 1064 -31.83 -33.08 -37.03
CA ASN A 1064 -32.76 -31.98 -36.75
C ASN A 1064 -33.05 -31.76 -35.24
N ARG A 1065 -32.04 -31.99 -34.38
CA ARG A 1065 -32.14 -31.82 -32.92
C ARG A 1065 -32.51 -30.39 -32.49
N VAL A 1066 -32.02 -29.40 -33.21
CA VAL A 1066 -32.34 -27.99 -33.00
C VAL A 1066 -32.62 -27.36 -34.36
N LEU A 1067 -33.76 -26.67 -34.50
CA LEU A 1067 -34.16 -25.96 -35.70
C LEU A 1067 -34.47 -24.49 -35.35
N LYS A 1068 -34.11 -23.60 -36.27
CA LYS A 1068 -34.48 -22.19 -36.17
C LYS A 1068 -35.84 -21.98 -36.84
N GLU A 1069 -36.79 -21.30 -36.18
CA GLU A 1069 -38.20 -21.13 -36.63
C GLU A 1069 -38.35 -20.57 -38.06
N ASN A 1070 -37.31 -19.90 -38.60
CA ASN A 1070 -37.32 -19.28 -39.92
C ASN A 1070 -36.32 -19.89 -40.94
N GLU A 1071 -35.73 -21.06 -40.68
CA GLU A 1071 -34.94 -21.78 -41.68
C GLU A 1071 -35.83 -22.80 -42.42
N THR A 1072 -36.13 -22.52 -43.70
CA THR A 1072 -36.79 -23.48 -44.60
C THR A 1072 -35.98 -24.78 -44.68
N VAL A 1073 -36.60 -25.89 -44.25
CA VAL A 1073 -36.10 -27.25 -44.44
C VAL A 1073 -36.05 -27.53 -45.94
N VAL A 1074 -34.86 -27.57 -46.53
CA VAL A 1074 -34.67 -28.16 -47.85
C VAL A 1074 -34.45 -29.66 -47.62
N GLU A 1075 -35.44 -30.48 -47.93
CA GLU A 1075 -35.25 -31.94 -48.01
C GLU A 1075 -34.23 -32.27 -49.10
N PRO A 1076 -33.33 -33.25 -48.89
CA PRO A 1076 -32.44 -33.69 -49.95
C PRO A 1076 -33.25 -34.43 -51.01
N ALA A 1077 -33.09 -34.03 -52.28
CA ALA A 1077 -33.65 -34.72 -53.42
C ALA A 1077 -33.19 -36.19 -53.46
N ALA A 1078 -34.14 -37.07 -53.80
CA ALA A 1078 -34.04 -38.53 -53.84
C ALA A 1078 -32.94 -39.07 -54.77
#